data_AF-A0A1X0P103-F1
#
_entry.id   AF-A0A1X0P103-F1
#
_cell.length_a   1.000
_cell.length_b   1.000
_cell.length_c   1.000
_cell.angle_alpha   90.00
_cell.angle_beta   90.00
_cell.angle_gamma   90.00
#
_symmetry.space_group_name_H-M   'P 1'
#
loop_
_entity.id
_entity.type
_entity.pdbx_description
1 polymer ?
#
loop_
_entity_poly.entity_id
_entity_poly.type
_entity_poly.pdbx_seq_one_letter_code
_entity_poly.pdbx_strand_id
1 'polypeptide(L)'
;MSMLPSFTPLSYLSTVAESELQATYDAAFERWKAAKQAKLDVRWEKDEKKKLAAQKPNGTSESYLAWAEYWRAEITFMERCQQEAAAEYENHASHANLMLKRYGVDSTAGQIAMYRLELTRTKEFALGCSSQYWTKWHQLVSTASLRYCQLKAEASDGAADEVEKAKDKFHDCINNESNGEAFLEAWNAALAALDRWEETGDCTAWDKTKRKYDAELEKWNEFKPTGEQYAKKLETRVDECLRWKESEKKYKDAVERYQAAEQAEAGAKKEVDEKRALAEETQKGTKEYYLAWAEKHKAEMVFIEMIEQKYAAEPARNFCYTDWMNHKHGADSKEAQIAQHRAELARTRVFLHTNYSPYWTKWHKLYYKIRWVYYQLKAGGYDNFAADLDRAREMFWNRLKANGEAFRDARNAAVVALDKWEQEDDRATWDEAKPEYDSALAKWNEFIPKGDQYADELEEKTNSCIKSFAPISDLFCDHIGKSIAELQEQAKQDPHAAKGLELLKKYDAAAKIYQAAEQAEAAAEKEMVEKGALAKKTQKGTKEYYLAWAEKHKAEMVFIEKIERKCDTESERNVCYVDWRKHERGTDSKEAQIAQHRAELARTMEYVYSDSSPYWTKWYKLCSKAWWVYYQLRAEGYDNIADELYTAREVFCDRIKEESNGKTFRNARNAALVALDKWEQEDDRAAWNKAKPKYNVLLAKWNMFRLKGEQFVKELQIEVYECAINSPALTALMNGADQHELWSDIHHNGWTISALKDELDQKSRAIGELYGRIGELERTVGEMHTRIQSLIHMNQSSINSQCKQLEEFEAFARTTLEQEWQHWLEKMTSSRINLVNWIQERIAEMTALEEEEAAARNKYNHEFNDSVKEVEKHHSVLKEMLSGWILE
;
A
#
# COMPACT_ATOMS: atom_id res chain seq x y z
N MET A 1 -63.01 12.64 12.95
CA MET A 1 -63.71 12.21 14.18
C MET A 1 -65.02 11.56 13.81
N SER A 2 -64.99 10.25 13.65
CA SER A 2 -66.15 9.36 13.59
C SER A 2 -65.70 8.10 14.33
N MET A 3 -65.74 8.12 15.66
CA MET A 3 -65.60 6.94 16.52
C MET A 3 -66.10 7.29 17.92
N LEU A 4 -67.40 7.06 18.13
CA LEU A 4 -68.00 6.37 19.27
C LEU A 4 -69.52 6.35 19.01
N PRO A 5 -70.07 5.26 18.44
CA PRO A 5 -71.49 5.15 18.10
C PRO A 5 -72.43 4.89 19.29
N SER A 6 -71.96 5.03 20.54
CA SER A 6 -72.62 4.37 21.67
C SER A 6 -73.75 5.15 22.33
N PHE A 7 -74.14 6.32 21.81
CA PHE A 7 -75.36 6.95 22.28
C PHE A 7 -76.55 6.45 21.47
N THR A 8 -77.24 5.46 22.03
CA THR A 8 -78.48 4.94 21.49
C THR A 8 -79.47 6.10 21.35
N PRO A 9 -79.99 6.39 20.15
CA PRO A 9 -80.98 7.45 19.98
C PRO A 9 -82.14 7.24 20.96
N LEU A 10 -82.66 8.31 21.55
CA LEU A 10 -83.80 8.24 22.48
C LEU A 10 -84.99 7.46 21.90
N SER A 11 -85.19 7.53 20.57
CA SER A 11 -86.20 6.77 19.82
C SER A 11 -85.95 5.26 19.76
N TYR A 12 -84.71 4.81 19.92
CA TYR A 12 -84.33 3.40 19.94
C TYR A 12 -84.31 2.85 21.37
N LEU A 13 -84.02 3.69 22.38
CA LEU A 13 -84.15 3.31 23.80
C LEU A 13 -85.59 2.91 24.17
N SER A 14 -86.60 3.51 23.54
CA SER A 14 -88.00 3.12 23.77
C SER A 14 -88.33 1.69 23.33
N THR A 15 -87.62 1.12 22.35
CA THR A 15 -87.88 -0.22 21.80
C THR A 15 -87.07 -1.34 22.45
N VAL A 16 -85.94 -1.02 23.09
CA VAL A 16 -85.09 -2.01 23.79
C VAL A 16 -85.71 -2.39 25.14
N ALA A 17 -85.66 -3.68 25.49
CA ALA A 17 -86.16 -4.15 26.78
C ALA A 17 -85.23 -3.71 27.92
N GLU A 18 -85.79 -3.34 29.08
CA GLU A 18 -84.99 -2.90 30.23
C GLU A 18 -83.99 -3.98 30.70
N SER A 19 -84.39 -5.26 30.66
CA SER A 19 -83.52 -6.39 30.98
C SER A 19 -82.29 -6.50 30.07
N GLU A 20 -82.42 -6.12 28.80
CA GLU A 20 -81.29 -6.09 27.86
C GLU A 20 -80.33 -4.94 28.18
N LEU A 21 -80.86 -3.76 28.55
CA LEU A 21 -80.05 -2.63 28.99
C LEU A 21 -79.31 -2.94 30.31
N GLN A 22 -79.97 -3.62 31.25
CA GLN A 22 -79.35 -4.08 32.49
C GLN A 22 -78.20 -5.06 32.20
N ALA A 23 -78.43 -6.08 31.36
CA ALA A 23 -77.40 -7.04 30.98
C ALA A 23 -76.20 -6.36 30.27
N THR A 24 -76.47 -5.34 29.44
CA THR A 24 -75.44 -4.53 28.78
C THR A 24 -74.61 -3.74 29.79
N TYR A 25 -75.26 -3.10 30.76
CA TYR A 25 -74.59 -2.40 31.86
C TYR A 25 -73.73 -3.34 32.71
N ASP A 26 -74.28 -4.49 33.13
CA ASP A 26 -73.55 -5.46 33.96
C ASP A 26 -72.30 -5.98 33.22
N ALA A 27 -72.41 -6.24 31.92
CA ALA A 27 -71.27 -6.63 31.09
C ALA A 27 -70.22 -5.52 30.96
N ALA A 28 -70.63 -4.26 30.75
CA ALA A 28 -69.73 -3.12 30.68
C ALA A 28 -69.01 -2.86 32.02
N PHE A 29 -69.71 -3.03 33.14
CA PHE A 29 -69.15 -2.91 34.48
C PHE A 29 -68.05 -3.95 34.74
N GLU A 30 -68.27 -5.22 34.40
CA GLU A 30 -67.24 -6.26 34.55
C GLU A 30 -66.02 -6.03 33.64
N ARG A 31 -66.21 -5.52 32.40
CA ARG A 31 -65.09 -5.12 31.53
C ARG A 31 -64.29 -3.98 32.14
N TRP A 32 -64.95 -2.95 32.68
CA TRP A 32 -64.28 -1.85 33.35
C TRP A 32 -63.48 -2.31 34.56
N LYS A 33 -64.06 -3.18 35.40
CA LYS A 33 -63.37 -3.78 36.55
C LYS A 33 -62.13 -4.58 36.13
N ALA A 34 -62.24 -5.38 35.07
CA ALA A 34 -61.12 -6.11 34.51
C ALA A 34 -60.02 -5.18 33.96
N ALA A 35 -60.38 -4.13 33.23
CA ALA A 35 -59.43 -3.15 32.71
C ALA A 35 -58.72 -2.37 33.84
N LYS A 36 -59.46 -2.01 34.90
CA LYS A 36 -58.92 -1.39 36.11
C LYS A 36 -57.90 -2.28 36.82
N GLN A 37 -58.18 -3.58 36.93
CA GLN A 37 -57.23 -4.55 37.48
C GLN A 37 -55.97 -4.66 36.62
N ALA A 38 -56.13 -4.81 35.30
CA ALA A 38 -54.99 -4.90 34.37
C ALA A 38 -54.08 -3.67 34.43
N LYS A 39 -54.65 -2.46 34.61
CA LYS A 39 -53.86 -1.24 34.84
C LYS A 39 -53.06 -1.30 36.14
N LEU A 40 -53.66 -1.79 37.23
CA LEU A 40 -52.97 -1.91 38.52
C LEU A 40 -51.79 -2.89 38.44
N ASP A 41 -51.97 -4.01 37.72
CA ASP A 41 -50.91 -5.00 37.52
C ASP A 41 -49.70 -4.38 36.79
N VAL A 42 -49.94 -3.66 35.69
CA VAL A 42 -48.87 -2.98 34.94
C VAL A 42 -48.23 -1.83 35.73
N ARG A 43 -48.98 -1.17 36.61
CA ARG A 43 -48.43 -0.13 37.50
C ARG A 43 -47.34 -0.70 38.42
N TRP A 44 -47.55 -1.90 38.96
CA TRP A 44 -46.55 -2.56 39.80
C TRP A 44 -45.25 -2.84 39.04
N GLU A 45 -45.36 -3.39 37.83
CA GLU A 45 -44.21 -3.65 36.96
C GLU A 45 -43.44 -2.35 36.65
N LYS A 46 -44.17 -1.29 36.28
CA LYS A 46 -43.61 0.04 36.02
C LYS A 46 -42.84 0.59 37.22
N ASP A 47 -43.44 0.53 38.42
CA ASP A 47 -42.83 1.02 39.65
C ASP A 47 -41.60 0.18 40.05
N GLU A 48 -41.60 -1.13 39.79
CA GLU A 48 -40.44 -2.00 39.97
C GLU A 48 -39.29 -1.63 39.00
N LYS A 49 -39.59 -1.46 37.70
CA LYS A 49 -38.60 -1.02 36.70
C LYS A 49 -37.99 0.33 37.05
N LYS A 50 -38.79 1.27 37.58
CA LYS A 50 -38.30 2.57 38.07
C LYS A 50 -37.31 2.40 39.22
N LYS A 51 -37.61 1.54 40.20
CA LYS A 51 -36.72 1.25 41.33
C LYS A 51 -35.40 0.64 40.86
N LEU A 52 -35.45 -0.30 39.92
CA LEU A 52 -34.25 -0.92 39.33
C LEU A 52 -33.40 0.10 38.57
N ALA A 53 -34.01 0.98 37.78
CA ALA A 53 -33.30 2.05 37.08
C ALA A 53 -32.60 3.02 38.03
N ALA A 54 -33.26 3.40 39.13
CA ALA A 54 -32.71 4.30 40.14
C ALA A 54 -31.52 3.71 40.94
N GLN A 55 -31.36 2.38 40.96
CA GLN A 55 -30.22 1.73 41.61
C GLN A 55 -28.95 1.76 40.76
N LYS A 56 -29.07 2.02 39.45
CA LYS A 56 -27.92 2.07 38.54
C LYS A 56 -27.18 3.40 38.66
N PRO A 57 -25.84 3.44 38.58
CA PRO A 57 -25.08 4.69 38.64
C PRO A 57 -25.48 5.64 37.50
N ASN A 58 -25.88 6.86 37.82
CA ASN A 58 -26.32 7.85 36.85
C ASN A 58 -25.23 8.13 35.78
N GLY A 59 -25.66 8.32 34.53
CA GLY A 59 -24.78 8.62 33.40
C GLY A 59 -24.08 7.41 32.79
N THR A 60 -24.29 6.19 33.31
CA THR A 60 -23.75 4.96 32.71
C THR A 60 -24.68 4.40 31.64
N SER A 61 -24.13 3.68 30.65
CA SER A 61 -24.92 2.97 29.64
C SER A 61 -25.95 2.01 30.27
N GLU A 62 -25.57 1.32 31.36
CA GLU A 62 -26.48 0.46 32.12
C GLU A 62 -27.66 1.22 32.75
N SER A 63 -27.42 2.41 33.30
CA SER A 63 -28.48 3.25 33.84
C SER A 63 -29.45 3.67 32.75
N TYR A 64 -28.93 4.10 31.59
CA TYR A 64 -29.77 4.47 30.46
C TYR A 64 -30.59 3.30 29.92
N LEU A 65 -30.03 2.09 29.82
CA LEU A 65 -30.79 0.89 29.43
C LEU A 65 -31.89 0.57 30.43
N ALA A 66 -31.63 0.68 31.73
CA ALA A 66 -32.65 0.45 32.76
C ALA A 66 -33.77 1.51 32.71
N TRP A 67 -33.42 2.78 32.48
CA TRP A 67 -34.41 3.84 32.27
C TRP A 67 -35.22 3.64 30.99
N ALA A 68 -34.62 3.12 29.91
CA ALA A 68 -35.34 2.74 28.70
C ALA A 68 -36.38 1.64 28.98
N GLU A 69 -36.06 0.63 29.82
CA GLU A 69 -37.04 -0.37 30.25
C GLU A 69 -38.18 0.26 31.06
N TYR A 70 -37.88 1.19 31.96
CA TYR A 70 -38.90 1.94 32.69
C TYR A 70 -39.84 2.70 31.74
N TRP A 71 -39.31 3.46 30.78
CA TRP A 71 -40.15 4.21 29.84
C TRP A 71 -40.99 3.30 28.94
N ARG A 72 -40.49 2.10 28.60
CA ARG A 72 -41.29 1.09 27.91
C ARG A 72 -42.47 0.62 28.77
N ALA A 73 -42.24 0.35 30.05
CA ALA A 73 -43.30 0.00 30.99
C ALA A 73 -44.29 1.16 31.22
N GLU A 74 -43.80 2.41 31.21
CA GLU A 74 -44.66 3.61 31.27
C GLU A 74 -45.59 3.71 30.05
N ILE A 75 -45.09 3.46 28.83
CA ILE A 75 -45.92 3.41 27.63
C ILE A 75 -47.03 2.35 27.76
N THR A 76 -46.69 1.14 28.21
CA THR A 76 -47.67 0.07 28.44
C THR A 76 -48.68 0.42 29.53
N PHE A 77 -48.24 1.08 30.61
CA PHE A 77 -49.14 1.58 31.66
C PHE A 77 -50.14 2.58 31.09
N MET A 78 -49.67 3.50 30.25
CA MET A 78 -50.51 4.49 29.58
C MET A 78 -51.52 3.84 28.61
N GLU A 79 -51.14 2.80 27.86
CA GLU A 79 -52.08 2.02 27.05
C GLU A 79 -53.18 1.37 27.90
N ARG A 80 -52.86 0.87 29.10
CA ARG A 80 -53.86 0.32 30.03
C ARG A 80 -54.77 1.39 30.63
N CYS A 81 -54.26 2.58 30.89
CA CYS A 81 -55.09 3.72 31.30
C CYS A 81 -56.11 4.10 30.21
N GLN A 82 -55.72 4.10 28.93
CA GLN A 82 -56.64 4.31 27.81
C GLN A 82 -57.73 3.23 27.76
N GLN A 83 -57.37 1.96 27.95
CA GLN A 83 -58.33 0.85 27.95
C GLN A 83 -59.32 0.93 29.12
N GLU A 84 -58.85 1.27 30.32
CA GLU A 84 -59.72 1.49 31.48
C GLU A 84 -60.67 2.67 31.23
N ALA A 85 -60.18 3.79 30.72
CA ALA A 85 -61.01 4.97 30.43
C ALA A 85 -62.09 4.66 29.38
N ALA A 86 -61.75 3.91 28.33
CA ALA A 86 -62.72 3.48 27.33
C ALA A 86 -63.79 2.54 27.92
N ALA A 87 -63.39 1.61 28.80
CA ALA A 87 -64.33 0.72 29.48
C ALA A 87 -65.20 1.47 30.52
N GLU A 88 -64.63 2.47 31.21
CA GLU A 88 -65.35 3.35 32.13
C GLU A 88 -66.43 4.16 31.40
N TYR A 89 -66.09 4.69 30.21
CA TYR A 89 -67.05 5.36 29.34
C TYR A 89 -68.18 4.43 28.88
N GLU A 90 -67.86 3.21 28.44
CA GLU A 90 -68.87 2.21 28.05
C GLU A 90 -69.81 1.87 29.23
N ASN A 91 -69.25 1.74 30.42
CA ASN A 91 -70.00 1.50 31.66
C ASN A 91 -70.96 2.66 31.97
N HIS A 92 -70.48 3.91 31.98
CA HIS A 92 -71.34 5.08 32.22
C HIS A 92 -72.36 5.31 31.10
N ALA A 93 -72.04 4.99 29.85
CA ALA A 93 -72.98 5.08 28.73
C ALA A 93 -74.12 4.07 28.88
N SER A 94 -73.80 2.83 29.23
CA SER A 94 -74.78 1.78 29.49
C SER A 94 -75.64 2.11 30.71
N HIS A 95 -75.04 2.68 31.75
CA HIS A 95 -75.74 3.16 32.94
C HIS A 95 -76.73 4.29 32.61
N ALA A 96 -76.31 5.28 31.82
CA ALA A 96 -77.17 6.37 31.38
C ALA A 96 -78.36 5.85 30.58
N ASN A 97 -78.14 4.94 29.62
CA ASN A 97 -79.22 4.31 28.86
C ASN A 97 -80.23 3.59 29.76
N LEU A 98 -79.75 2.86 30.77
CA LEU A 98 -80.60 2.18 31.75
C LEU A 98 -81.42 3.16 32.60
N MET A 99 -80.79 4.23 33.10
CA MET A 99 -81.47 5.25 33.92
C MET A 99 -82.51 6.04 33.11
N LEU A 100 -82.19 6.40 31.87
CA LEU A 100 -83.11 7.06 30.94
C LEU A 100 -84.34 6.18 30.65
N LYS A 101 -84.14 4.86 30.49
CA LYS A 101 -85.24 3.91 30.29
C LYS A 101 -86.14 3.77 31.53
N ARG A 102 -85.53 3.66 32.72
CA ARG A 102 -86.25 3.45 33.99
C ARG A 102 -87.02 4.67 34.47
N TYR A 103 -86.40 5.85 34.39
CA TYR A 103 -86.89 7.03 35.07
C TYR A 103 -87.27 8.16 34.11
N GLY A 104 -86.90 8.06 32.83
CA GLY A 104 -87.11 9.11 31.83
C GLY A 104 -86.00 10.17 31.84
N VAL A 105 -85.88 10.89 30.72
CA VAL A 105 -84.82 11.89 30.49
C VAL A 105 -84.88 13.09 31.43
N ASP A 106 -86.09 13.47 31.86
CA ASP A 106 -86.31 14.63 32.74
C ASP A 106 -86.22 14.27 34.23
N SER A 107 -86.01 13.00 34.57
CA SER A 107 -85.80 12.61 35.96
C SER A 107 -84.43 13.03 36.46
N THR A 108 -84.34 13.34 37.76
CA THR A 108 -83.06 13.64 38.42
C THR A 108 -82.03 12.52 38.19
N ALA A 109 -82.44 11.25 38.27
CA ALA A 109 -81.57 10.10 38.03
C ALA A 109 -81.07 10.03 36.57
N GLY A 110 -81.96 10.28 35.60
CA GLY A 110 -81.61 10.35 34.18
C GLY A 110 -80.62 11.49 33.89
N GLN A 111 -80.86 12.68 34.45
CA GLN A 111 -79.98 13.83 34.29
C GLN A 111 -78.60 13.60 34.92
N ILE A 112 -78.54 13.09 36.16
CA ILE A 112 -77.26 12.78 36.83
C ILE A 112 -76.46 11.76 36.00
N ALA A 113 -77.10 10.69 35.53
CA ALA A 113 -76.42 9.68 34.73
C ALA A 113 -75.87 10.25 33.40
N MET A 114 -76.64 11.14 32.75
CA MET A 114 -76.20 11.86 31.55
C MET A 114 -75.01 12.76 31.81
N TYR A 115 -75.03 13.55 32.87
CA TYR A 115 -73.91 14.41 33.23
C TYR A 115 -72.68 13.63 33.66
N ARG A 116 -72.84 12.46 34.29
CA ARG A 116 -71.72 11.59 34.64
C ARG A 116 -71.08 10.97 33.40
N LEU A 117 -71.88 10.60 32.42
CA LEU A 117 -71.41 10.21 31.11
C LEU A 117 -70.65 11.37 30.42
N GLU A 118 -71.20 12.59 30.46
CA GLU A 118 -70.54 13.79 29.90
C GLU A 118 -69.18 14.03 30.55
N LEU A 119 -69.11 14.04 31.89
CA LEU A 119 -67.86 14.20 32.63
C LEU A 119 -66.89 13.04 32.36
N THR A 120 -67.37 11.81 32.21
CA THR A 120 -66.51 10.66 31.86
C THR A 120 -65.95 10.82 30.45
N ARG A 121 -66.77 11.31 29.51
CA ARG A 121 -66.32 11.60 28.15
C ARG A 121 -65.25 12.68 28.13
N THR A 122 -65.40 13.73 28.93
CA THR A 122 -64.44 14.84 28.99
C THR A 122 -63.30 14.61 29.98
N LYS A 123 -63.37 13.53 30.77
CA LYS A 123 -62.22 12.95 31.48
C LYS A 123 -61.08 12.63 30.51
N GLU A 124 -61.40 12.41 29.23
CA GLU A 124 -60.45 12.33 28.12
C GLU A 124 -59.59 13.59 27.92
N PHE A 125 -59.90 14.71 28.57
CA PHE A 125 -59.22 16.00 28.44
C PHE A 125 -58.65 16.55 29.75
N ALA A 126 -59.07 16.02 30.90
CA ALA A 126 -58.64 16.49 32.21
C ALA A 126 -57.23 15.96 32.55
N LEU A 127 -56.35 16.85 33.02
CA LEU A 127 -54.93 16.57 33.28
C LEU A 127 -54.76 15.43 34.30
N GLY A 128 -54.54 14.22 33.80
CA GLY A 128 -54.43 13.00 34.59
C GLY A 128 -54.10 11.82 33.70
N CYS A 129 -53.47 10.78 34.27
CA CYS A 129 -53.04 9.60 33.52
C CYS A 129 -54.18 8.85 32.76
N SER A 130 -55.44 9.24 32.94
CA SER A 130 -56.62 8.67 32.29
C SER A 130 -57.20 9.48 31.11
N SER A 131 -56.67 10.68 30.79
CA SER A 131 -57.16 11.45 29.64
C SER A 131 -56.61 10.87 28.34
N GLN A 132 -57.42 10.58 27.30
CA GLN A 132 -56.90 10.03 26.04
C GLN A 132 -55.92 10.97 25.31
N TYR A 133 -56.21 12.28 25.28
CA TYR A 133 -55.32 13.26 24.64
C TYR A 133 -54.02 13.44 25.42
N TRP A 134 -54.10 13.59 26.75
CA TRP A 134 -52.92 13.59 27.59
C TRP A 134 -52.19 12.26 27.55
N THR A 135 -52.89 11.14 27.41
CA THR A 135 -52.26 9.83 27.30
C THR A 135 -51.49 9.70 26.01
N LYS A 136 -52.04 10.16 24.88
CA LYS A 136 -51.33 10.18 23.59
C LYS A 136 -50.09 11.08 23.66
N TRP A 137 -50.21 12.29 24.21
CA TRP A 137 -49.06 13.19 24.38
C TRP A 137 -48.04 12.64 25.39
N HIS A 138 -48.48 11.98 26.46
CA HIS A 138 -47.60 11.38 27.45
C HIS A 138 -46.91 10.12 26.92
N GLN A 139 -47.60 9.31 26.09
CA GLN A 139 -47.00 8.22 25.33
C GLN A 139 -45.92 8.74 24.39
N LEU A 140 -46.17 9.86 23.70
CA LEU A 140 -45.18 10.50 22.84
C LEU A 140 -43.96 10.99 23.63
N VAL A 141 -44.16 11.66 24.76
CA VAL A 141 -43.08 12.08 25.67
C VAL A 141 -42.30 10.88 26.23
N SER A 142 -43.00 9.82 26.62
CA SER A 142 -42.39 8.59 27.11
C SER A 142 -41.61 7.89 26.00
N THR A 143 -42.11 7.93 24.77
CA THR A 143 -41.41 7.43 23.57
C THR A 143 -40.15 8.25 23.29
N ALA A 144 -40.24 9.57 23.35
CA ALA A 144 -39.08 10.46 23.22
C ALA A 144 -38.03 10.16 24.32
N SER A 145 -38.47 9.99 25.57
CA SER A 145 -37.59 9.67 26.71
C SER A 145 -36.96 8.27 26.59
N LEU A 146 -37.73 7.29 26.11
CA LEU A 146 -37.23 5.98 25.75
C LEU A 146 -36.12 6.08 24.69
N ARG A 147 -36.35 6.86 23.62
CA ARG A 147 -35.35 7.07 22.56
C ARG A 147 -34.13 7.81 23.05
N TYR A 148 -34.29 8.84 23.87
CA TYR A 148 -33.20 9.54 24.54
C TYR A 148 -32.30 8.56 25.31
N CYS A 149 -32.91 7.71 26.15
CA CYS A 149 -32.17 6.70 26.91
C CYS A 149 -31.44 5.70 26.01
N GLN A 150 -32.08 5.20 24.94
CA GLN A 150 -31.43 4.31 23.97
C GLN A 150 -30.22 4.99 23.30
N LEU A 151 -30.39 6.24 22.86
CA LEU A 151 -29.32 7.02 22.22
C LEU A 151 -28.15 7.29 23.19
N LYS A 152 -28.42 7.63 24.45
CA LYS A 152 -27.36 7.80 25.47
C LYS A 152 -26.65 6.48 25.80
N ALA A 153 -27.37 5.37 25.88
CA ALA A 153 -26.77 4.04 26.09
C ALA A 153 -25.80 3.66 24.96
N GLU A 154 -26.08 4.10 23.74
CA GLU A 154 -25.25 3.93 22.54
C GLU A 154 -24.19 5.03 22.36
N ALA A 155 -23.95 5.88 23.37
CA ALA A 155 -23.02 7.01 23.34
C ALA A 155 -23.28 8.00 22.18
N SER A 156 -24.56 8.25 21.88
CA SER A 156 -25.01 9.13 20.80
C SER A 156 -25.48 10.49 21.34
N ASP A 157 -24.63 11.17 22.11
CA ASP A 157 -25.00 12.35 22.91
C ASP A 157 -25.70 13.45 22.11
N GLY A 158 -25.19 13.80 20.94
CA GLY A 158 -25.79 14.86 20.12
C GLY A 158 -27.23 14.56 19.68
N ALA A 159 -27.53 13.31 19.30
CA ALA A 159 -28.89 12.91 18.92
C ALA A 159 -29.82 12.84 20.14
N ALA A 160 -29.30 12.36 21.27
CA ALA A 160 -30.04 12.34 22.52
C ALA A 160 -30.41 13.75 22.97
N ASP A 161 -29.46 14.69 22.96
CA ASP A 161 -29.68 16.06 23.40
C ASP A 161 -30.71 16.79 22.51
N GLU A 162 -30.76 16.49 21.20
CA GLU A 162 -31.78 17.02 20.30
C GLU A 162 -33.19 16.47 20.57
N VAL A 163 -33.29 15.17 20.90
CA VAL A 163 -34.57 14.58 21.34
C VAL A 163 -35.03 15.21 22.65
N GLU A 164 -34.12 15.42 23.61
CA GLU A 164 -34.44 16.02 24.90
C GLU A 164 -34.90 17.48 24.75
N LYS A 165 -34.18 18.30 23.98
CA LYS A 165 -34.59 19.68 23.67
C LYS A 165 -35.97 19.74 22.99
N ALA A 166 -36.25 18.82 22.06
CA ALA A 166 -37.53 18.77 21.38
C ALA A 166 -38.67 18.40 22.34
N LYS A 167 -38.41 17.45 23.26
CA LYS A 167 -39.33 17.04 24.32
C LYS A 167 -39.59 18.18 25.30
N ASP A 168 -38.55 18.87 25.76
CA ASP A 168 -38.67 19.99 26.69
C ASP A 168 -39.45 21.15 26.06
N LYS A 169 -39.15 21.48 24.81
CA LYS A 169 -39.91 22.47 24.05
C LYS A 169 -41.38 22.09 23.89
N PHE A 170 -41.67 20.81 23.66
CA PHE A 170 -43.04 20.31 23.63
C PHE A 170 -43.73 20.51 24.98
N HIS A 171 -43.09 20.12 26.09
CA HIS A 171 -43.63 20.35 27.43
C HIS A 171 -43.87 21.83 27.72
N ASP A 172 -42.93 22.71 27.40
CA ASP A 172 -43.06 24.14 27.62
C ASP A 172 -44.24 24.73 26.85
N CYS A 173 -44.41 24.36 25.57
CA CYS A 173 -45.55 24.78 24.77
C CYS A 173 -46.87 24.29 25.37
N ILE A 174 -46.96 23.02 25.76
CA ILE A 174 -48.19 22.46 26.33
C ILE A 174 -48.51 23.09 27.70
N ASN A 175 -47.52 23.26 28.58
CA ASN A 175 -47.72 23.81 29.93
C ASN A 175 -48.08 25.30 29.91
N ASN A 176 -47.47 26.09 29.02
CA ASN A 176 -47.68 27.54 29.01
C ASN A 176 -48.91 27.98 28.20
N GLU A 177 -49.28 27.22 27.17
CA GLU A 177 -50.35 27.62 26.25
C GLU A 177 -51.68 26.88 26.50
N SER A 178 -51.65 25.71 27.16
CA SER A 178 -52.89 24.99 27.47
C SER A 178 -53.54 25.50 28.75
N ASN A 179 -54.87 25.42 28.82
CA ASN A 179 -55.63 25.63 30.05
C ASN A 179 -55.86 24.32 30.83
N GLY A 180 -55.03 23.30 30.62
CA GLY A 180 -55.30 21.93 31.09
C GLY A 180 -55.44 21.79 32.61
N GLU A 181 -54.65 22.55 33.39
CA GLU A 181 -54.73 22.56 34.86
C GLU A 181 -56.03 23.21 35.34
N ALA A 182 -56.37 24.39 34.82
CA ALA A 182 -57.63 25.07 35.12
C ALA A 182 -58.85 24.22 34.71
N PHE A 183 -58.77 23.52 33.57
CA PHE A 183 -59.79 22.59 33.13
C PHE A 183 -59.93 21.39 34.07
N LEU A 184 -58.82 20.78 34.53
CA LEU A 184 -58.85 19.70 35.51
C LEU A 184 -59.52 20.16 36.82
N GLU A 185 -59.17 21.32 37.33
CA GLU A 185 -59.78 21.87 38.55
C GLU A 185 -61.28 22.09 38.39
N ALA A 186 -61.70 22.64 37.24
CA ALA A 186 -63.11 22.85 36.93
C ALA A 186 -63.86 21.50 36.78
N TRP A 187 -63.24 20.51 36.15
CA TRP A 187 -63.77 19.15 36.02
C TRP A 187 -63.93 18.45 37.37
N ASN A 188 -62.91 18.48 38.23
CA ASN A 188 -62.99 17.91 39.59
C ASN A 188 -64.07 18.59 40.44
N ALA A 189 -64.20 19.92 40.33
CA ALA A 189 -65.25 20.67 41.01
C ALA A 189 -66.65 20.32 40.47
N ALA A 190 -66.79 20.11 39.16
CA ALA A 190 -68.04 19.65 38.54
C ALA A 190 -68.38 18.23 39.03
N LEU A 191 -67.43 17.30 39.01
CA LEU A 191 -67.63 15.93 39.51
C LEU A 191 -68.07 15.90 40.98
N ALA A 192 -67.37 16.63 41.86
CA ALA A 192 -67.72 16.71 43.27
C ALA A 192 -69.09 17.36 43.51
N ALA A 193 -69.51 18.30 42.66
CA ALA A 193 -70.84 18.88 42.72
C ALA A 193 -71.92 17.92 42.22
N LEU A 194 -71.62 17.09 41.21
CA LEU A 194 -72.51 16.05 40.71
C LEU A 194 -72.73 14.95 41.76
N ASP A 195 -71.66 14.52 42.44
CA ASP A 195 -71.75 13.54 43.54
C ASP A 195 -72.62 14.07 44.69
N ARG A 196 -72.47 15.36 45.07
CA ARG A 196 -73.35 15.98 46.07
C ARG A 196 -74.80 16.08 45.61
N TRP A 197 -75.05 16.33 44.33
CA TRP A 197 -76.41 16.37 43.79
C TRP A 197 -77.06 14.98 43.88
N GLU A 198 -76.32 13.92 43.57
CA GLU A 198 -76.77 12.54 43.75
C GLU A 198 -77.11 12.20 45.20
N GLU A 199 -76.31 12.68 46.15
CA GLU A 199 -76.53 12.43 47.59
C GLU A 199 -77.69 13.24 48.18
N THR A 200 -77.84 14.51 47.79
CA THR A 200 -78.73 15.48 48.47
C THR A 200 -80.01 15.81 47.70
N GLY A 201 -80.04 15.53 46.39
CA GLY A 201 -81.11 15.98 45.49
C GLY A 201 -81.05 17.46 45.10
N ASP A 202 -80.09 18.25 45.61
CA ASP A 202 -79.93 19.68 45.29
C ASP A 202 -78.89 19.91 44.17
N CYS A 203 -79.32 20.47 43.04
CA CYS A 203 -78.47 20.75 41.88
C CYS A 203 -77.74 22.11 41.93
N THR A 204 -77.96 22.93 42.96
CA THR A 204 -77.44 24.31 43.01
C THR A 204 -75.92 24.39 42.87
N ALA A 205 -75.20 23.46 43.49
CA ALA A 205 -73.74 23.39 43.38
C ALA A 205 -73.30 23.00 41.95
N TRP A 206 -74.03 22.07 41.31
CA TRP A 206 -73.77 21.61 39.96
C TRP A 206 -73.95 22.72 38.93
N ASP A 207 -75.07 23.46 38.98
CA ASP A 207 -75.34 24.54 38.02
C ASP A 207 -74.25 25.62 38.03
N LYS A 208 -73.65 25.86 39.20
CA LYS A 208 -72.54 26.80 39.36
C LYS A 208 -71.24 26.26 38.78
N THR A 209 -70.86 25.01 39.10
CA THR A 209 -69.59 24.43 38.66
C THR A 209 -69.61 24.03 37.18
N LYS A 210 -70.76 23.59 36.66
CA LYS A 210 -70.94 23.24 35.24
C LYS A 210 -70.59 24.41 34.33
N ARG A 211 -71.03 25.63 34.63
CA ARG A 211 -70.67 26.83 33.83
C ARG A 211 -69.16 27.07 33.76
N LYS A 212 -68.44 26.85 34.88
CA LYS A 212 -66.97 26.99 34.91
C LYS A 212 -66.31 25.88 34.10
N TYR A 213 -66.80 24.65 34.24
CA TYR A 213 -66.35 23.50 33.46
C TYR A 213 -66.57 23.68 31.96
N ASP A 214 -67.75 24.13 31.52
CA ASP A 214 -68.07 24.36 30.11
C ASP A 214 -67.16 25.43 29.51
N ALA A 215 -66.91 26.53 30.26
CA ALA A 215 -66.01 27.61 29.83
C ALA A 215 -64.55 27.15 29.68
N GLU A 216 -64.06 26.30 30.58
CA GLU A 216 -62.71 25.73 30.44
C GLU A 216 -62.63 24.63 29.37
N LEU A 217 -63.72 23.87 29.14
CA LEU A 217 -63.81 22.89 28.06
C LEU A 217 -63.74 23.56 26.68
N GLU A 218 -64.40 24.71 26.52
CA GLU A 218 -64.38 25.49 25.28
C GLU A 218 -62.96 25.95 24.93
N LYS A 219 -62.25 26.57 25.88
CA LYS A 219 -60.83 26.94 25.74
C LYS A 219 -59.93 25.73 25.42
N TRP A 220 -60.19 24.59 26.05
CA TRP A 220 -59.43 23.37 25.76
C TRP A 220 -59.64 22.90 24.31
N ASN A 221 -60.90 22.95 23.82
CA ASN A 221 -61.23 22.61 22.45
C ASN A 221 -60.58 23.56 21.44
N GLU A 222 -60.40 24.84 21.78
CA GLU A 222 -59.64 25.80 20.97
C GLU A 222 -58.14 25.48 20.92
N PHE A 223 -57.54 25.07 22.04
CA PHE A 223 -56.11 24.72 22.11
C PHE A 223 -55.75 23.42 21.38
N LYS A 224 -56.67 22.44 21.40
CA LYS A 224 -56.43 21.07 20.95
C LYS A 224 -55.79 20.92 19.56
N PRO A 225 -56.22 21.63 18.49
CA PRO A 225 -55.53 21.58 17.19
C PRO A 225 -54.07 22.04 17.26
N THR A 226 -53.78 23.06 18.05
CA THR A 226 -52.41 23.58 18.27
C THR A 226 -51.55 22.55 19.01
N GLY A 227 -52.09 21.92 20.05
CA GLY A 227 -51.40 20.83 20.75
C GLY A 227 -51.06 19.63 19.85
N GLU A 228 -51.94 19.25 18.92
CA GLU A 228 -51.65 18.20 17.92
C GLU A 228 -50.57 18.61 16.91
N GLN A 229 -50.46 19.90 16.57
CA GLN A 229 -49.34 20.39 15.76
C GLN A 229 -48.01 20.28 16.50
N TYR A 230 -47.98 20.59 17.81
CA TYR A 230 -46.79 20.40 18.63
C TYR A 230 -46.40 18.92 18.76
N ALA A 231 -47.37 18.04 18.95
CA ALA A 231 -47.13 16.59 19.00
C ALA A 231 -46.51 16.07 17.69
N LYS A 232 -47.07 16.48 16.54
CA LYS A 232 -46.52 16.10 15.23
C LYS A 232 -45.09 16.61 15.01
N LYS A 233 -44.76 17.81 15.51
CA LYS A 233 -43.39 18.35 15.46
C LYS A 233 -42.43 17.50 16.30
N LEU A 234 -42.81 17.11 17.51
CA LEU A 234 -42.01 16.23 18.37
C LEU A 234 -41.80 14.86 17.72
N GLU A 235 -42.86 14.23 17.21
CA GLU A 235 -42.80 12.94 16.52
C GLU A 235 -41.84 12.98 15.32
N THR A 236 -41.99 14.00 14.46
CA THR A 236 -41.10 14.22 13.31
C THR A 236 -39.63 14.34 13.75
N ARG A 237 -39.37 15.06 14.85
CA ARG A 237 -38.02 15.30 15.34
C ARG A 237 -37.38 14.04 15.95
N VAL A 238 -38.17 13.23 16.67
CA VAL A 238 -37.72 11.93 17.20
C VAL A 238 -37.36 10.99 16.05
N ASP A 239 -38.20 10.91 15.01
CA ASP A 239 -37.95 10.09 13.83
C ASP A 239 -36.71 10.54 13.04
N GLU A 240 -36.50 11.85 12.89
CA GLU A 240 -35.28 12.40 12.29
C GLU A 240 -34.02 11.96 13.03
N CYS A 241 -34.02 12.00 14.37
CA CYS A 241 -32.89 11.58 15.18
C CYS A 241 -32.59 10.09 15.04
N LEU A 242 -33.64 9.25 14.90
CA LEU A 242 -33.47 7.82 14.66
C LEU A 242 -32.88 7.53 13.28
N ARG A 243 -33.36 8.21 12.23
CA ARG A 243 -32.78 8.10 10.87
C ARG A 243 -31.33 8.56 10.85
N TRP A 244 -31.03 9.66 11.56
CA TRP A 244 -29.66 10.13 11.71
C TRP A 244 -28.76 9.04 12.34
N LYS A 245 -29.21 8.39 13.42
CA LYS A 245 -28.45 7.32 14.06
C LYS A 245 -28.23 6.12 13.14
N GLU A 246 -29.26 5.71 12.40
CA GLU A 246 -29.15 4.62 11.43
C GLU A 246 -28.13 4.93 10.33
N SER A 247 -28.11 6.17 9.83
CA SER A 247 -27.11 6.62 8.85
C SER A 247 -25.69 6.64 9.41
N GLU A 248 -25.50 7.05 10.67
CA GLU A 248 -24.20 7.01 11.35
C GLU A 248 -23.69 5.56 11.46
N LYS A 249 -24.57 4.63 11.82
CA LYS A 249 -24.22 3.20 11.89
C LYS A 249 -23.81 2.65 10.52
N LYS A 250 -24.59 2.93 9.47
CA LYS A 250 -24.26 2.53 8.09
C LYS A 250 -22.90 3.09 7.65
N TYR A 251 -22.60 4.34 8.03
CA TYR A 251 -21.30 4.94 7.78
C TYR A 251 -20.16 4.22 8.53
N LYS A 252 -20.31 3.94 9.83
CA LYS A 252 -19.30 3.19 10.60
C LYS A 252 -19.03 1.81 10.00
N ASP A 253 -20.08 1.06 9.68
CA ASP A 253 -19.96 -0.26 9.03
C ASP A 253 -19.22 -0.16 7.68
N ALA A 254 -19.47 0.91 6.91
CA ALA A 254 -18.79 1.15 5.65
C ALA A 254 -17.31 1.57 5.83
N VAL A 255 -16.98 2.32 6.89
CA VAL A 255 -15.60 2.65 7.27
C VAL A 255 -14.82 1.39 7.64
N GLU A 256 -15.41 0.49 8.44
CA GLU A 256 -14.78 -0.77 8.84
C GLU A 256 -14.47 -1.65 7.61
N ARG A 257 -15.42 -1.77 6.67
CA ARG A 257 -15.20 -2.49 5.39
C ARG A 257 -14.09 -1.87 4.57
N TYR A 258 -14.02 -0.55 4.50
CA TYR A 258 -12.95 0.16 3.79
C TYR A 258 -11.58 -0.09 4.43
N GLN A 259 -11.48 -0.04 5.77
CA GLN A 259 -10.25 -0.31 6.50
C GLN A 259 -9.79 -1.77 6.33
N ALA A 260 -10.71 -2.73 6.35
CA ALA A 260 -10.39 -4.14 6.07
C ALA A 260 -9.84 -4.31 4.65
N ALA A 261 -10.42 -3.64 3.65
CA ALA A 261 -9.92 -3.66 2.28
C ALA A 261 -8.54 -2.99 2.13
N GLU A 262 -8.27 -1.91 2.87
CA GLU A 262 -6.96 -1.26 2.93
C GLU A 262 -5.88 -2.16 3.57
N GLN A 263 -6.23 -2.92 4.61
CA GLN A 263 -5.32 -3.92 5.18
C GLN A 263 -5.03 -5.07 4.21
N ALA A 264 -6.05 -5.54 3.48
CA ALA A 264 -5.88 -6.56 2.45
C ALA A 264 -4.99 -6.07 1.29
N GLU A 265 -5.17 -4.82 0.85
CA GLU A 265 -4.29 -4.16 -0.12
C GLU A 265 -2.83 -4.14 0.37
N ALA A 266 -2.59 -3.72 1.62
CA ALA A 266 -1.24 -3.66 2.19
C ALA A 266 -0.59 -5.06 2.28
N GLY A 267 -1.36 -6.08 2.65
CA GLY A 267 -0.89 -7.48 2.66
C GLY A 267 -0.48 -7.98 1.28
N ALA A 268 -1.32 -7.74 0.26
CA ALA A 268 -1.00 -8.12 -1.11
C ALA A 268 0.16 -7.30 -1.70
N LYS A 269 0.30 -6.03 -1.30
CA LYS A 269 1.46 -5.20 -1.67
C LYS A 269 2.76 -5.78 -1.13
N LYS A 270 2.76 -6.22 0.13
CA LYS A 270 3.90 -6.87 0.76
C LYS A 270 4.30 -8.13 -0.02
N GLU A 271 3.35 -8.97 -0.41
CA GLU A 271 3.62 -10.15 -1.23
C GLU A 271 4.26 -9.78 -2.59
N VAL A 272 3.75 -8.75 -3.27
CA VAL A 272 4.36 -8.25 -4.52
C VAL A 272 5.82 -7.84 -4.32
N ASP A 273 6.13 -7.15 -3.21
CA ASP A 273 7.47 -6.69 -2.92
C ASP A 273 8.41 -7.84 -2.54
N GLU A 274 7.93 -8.85 -1.81
CA GLU A 274 8.66 -10.10 -1.54
C GLU A 274 8.97 -10.88 -2.82
N LYS A 275 7.98 -11.06 -3.71
CA LYS A 275 8.18 -11.73 -5.00
C LYS A 275 9.12 -10.95 -5.92
N ARG A 276 9.07 -9.61 -5.86
CA ARG A 276 9.99 -8.75 -6.60
C ARG A 276 11.42 -8.92 -6.10
N ALA A 277 11.64 -8.87 -4.79
CA ALA A 277 12.97 -9.07 -4.22
C ALA A 277 13.55 -10.43 -4.63
N LEU A 278 12.75 -11.50 -4.56
CA LEU A 278 13.16 -12.83 -5.02
C LEU A 278 13.50 -12.86 -6.52
N ALA A 279 12.72 -12.18 -7.35
CA ALA A 279 12.98 -12.08 -8.79
C ALA A 279 14.24 -11.25 -9.10
N GLU A 280 14.56 -10.23 -8.29
CA GLU A 280 15.77 -9.42 -8.42
C GLU A 280 17.05 -10.17 -7.99
N GLU A 281 16.93 -11.16 -7.10
CA GLU A 281 18.05 -12.05 -6.70
C GLU A 281 18.43 -13.07 -7.79
N THR A 282 17.54 -13.34 -8.75
CA THR A 282 17.80 -14.29 -9.84
C THR A 282 18.63 -13.67 -10.97
N GLN A 283 19.49 -14.46 -11.60
CA GLN A 283 20.35 -13.99 -12.69
C GLN A 283 19.53 -13.63 -13.93
N LYS A 284 19.56 -12.35 -14.35
CA LYS A 284 18.84 -11.88 -15.53
C LYS A 284 19.16 -12.71 -16.78
N GLY A 285 18.11 -13.11 -17.49
CA GLY A 285 18.20 -13.92 -18.70
C GLY A 285 18.17 -15.42 -18.48
N THR A 286 18.21 -15.91 -17.23
CA THR A 286 18.00 -17.34 -16.96
C THR A 286 16.52 -17.71 -16.91
N LYS A 287 16.24 -19.02 -17.02
CA LYS A 287 14.89 -19.56 -16.88
C LYS A 287 14.29 -19.24 -15.51
N GLU A 288 15.10 -19.36 -14.46
CA GLU A 288 14.71 -19.06 -13.07
C GLU A 288 14.32 -17.59 -12.91
N TYR A 289 15.04 -16.68 -13.56
CA TYR A 289 14.69 -15.26 -13.56
C TYR A 289 13.33 -15.01 -14.19
N TYR A 290 13.07 -15.61 -15.34
CA TYR A 290 11.79 -15.45 -15.98
C TYR A 290 10.64 -16.08 -15.17
N LEU A 291 10.85 -17.24 -14.54
CA LEU A 291 9.85 -17.82 -13.63
C LEU A 291 9.59 -16.97 -12.38
N ALA A 292 10.63 -16.40 -11.77
CA ALA A 292 10.48 -15.54 -10.60
C ALA A 292 9.72 -14.23 -10.94
N TRP A 293 10.03 -13.62 -12.09
CA TRP A 293 9.26 -12.47 -12.59
C TRP A 293 7.81 -12.83 -12.93
N ALA A 294 7.55 -14.04 -13.43
CA ALA A 294 6.20 -14.52 -13.66
C ALA A 294 5.42 -14.60 -12.33
N GLU A 295 5.98 -15.19 -11.27
CA GLU A 295 5.34 -15.25 -9.95
C GLU A 295 5.10 -13.85 -9.35
N LYS A 296 6.02 -12.91 -9.54
CA LYS A 296 5.82 -11.50 -9.16
C LYS A 296 4.62 -10.87 -9.88
N HIS A 297 4.46 -11.10 -11.18
CA HIS A 297 3.32 -10.57 -11.92
C HIS A 297 2.00 -11.26 -11.58
N LYS A 298 2.05 -12.52 -11.16
CA LYS A 298 0.90 -13.22 -10.57
C LYS A 298 0.46 -12.58 -9.25
N ALA A 299 1.39 -12.27 -8.36
CA ALA A 299 1.10 -11.52 -7.14
C ALA A 299 0.55 -10.11 -7.43
N GLU A 300 1.04 -9.43 -8.48
CA GLU A 300 0.50 -8.12 -8.89
C GLU A 300 -0.97 -8.19 -9.31
N MET A 301 -1.41 -9.27 -9.96
CA MET A 301 -2.83 -9.46 -10.27
C MET A 301 -3.69 -9.54 -9.00
N VAL A 302 -3.24 -10.29 -7.98
CA VAL A 302 -3.93 -10.39 -6.68
C VAL A 302 -3.96 -9.04 -5.96
N PHE A 303 -2.84 -8.31 -5.96
CA PHE A 303 -2.78 -6.97 -5.39
C PHE A 303 -3.80 -6.02 -6.03
N ILE A 304 -3.96 -6.10 -7.35
CA ILE A 304 -4.94 -5.31 -8.09
C ILE A 304 -6.38 -5.70 -7.74
N GLU A 305 -6.67 -6.97 -7.44
CA GLU A 305 -7.98 -7.40 -6.93
C GLU A 305 -8.30 -6.76 -5.57
N MET A 306 -7.33 -6.71 -4.66
CA MET A 306 -7.54 -6.11 -3.34
C MET A 306 -7.78 -4.60 -3.44
N ILE A 307 -7.10 -3.93 -4.36
CA ILE A 307 -7.33 -2.51 -4.68
C ILE A 307 -8.73 -2.28 -5.24
N GLU A 308 -9.19 -3.15 -6.12
CA GLU A 308 -10.54 -3.10 -6.67
C GLU A 308 -11.59 -3.23 -5.55
N GLN A 309 -11.39 -4.13 -4.58
CA GLN A 309 -12.25 -4.26 -3.41
C GLN A 309 -12.26 -2.98 -2.56
N LYS A 310 -11.09 -2.37 -2.31
CA LYS A 310 -10.99 -1.09 -1.60
C LYS A 310 -11.75 0.03 -2.32
N TYR A 311 -11.59 0.11 -3.64
CA TYR A 311 -12.30 1.10 -4.45
C TYR A 311 -13.78 0.81 -4.65
N ALA A 312 -14.24 -0.41 -4.44
CA ALA A 312 -15.67 -0.71 -4.33
C ALA A 312 -16.23 -0.27 -2.96
N ALA A 313 -15.43 -0.38 -1.89
CA ALA A 313 -15.83 0.04 -0.54
C ALA A 313 -15.83 1.57 -0.35
N GLU A 314 -14.94 2.30 -1.02
CA GLU A 314 -14.79 3.76 -0.85
C GLU A 314 -16.04 4.57 -1.22
N PRO A 315 -16.70 4.35 -2.38
CA PRO A 315 -17.94 5.04 -2.71
C PRO A 315 -19.04 4.72 -1.69
N ALA A 316 -19.18 3.45 -1.27
CA ALA A 316 -20.18 3.07 -0.28
C ALA A 316 -19.98 3.82 1.04
N ARG A 317 -18.73 3.95 1.49
CA ARG A 317 -18.35 4.77 2.65
C ARG A 317 -18.74 6.24 2.46
N ASN A 318 -18.40 6.84 1.33
CA ASN A 318 -18.66 8.26 1.08
C ASN A 318 -20.16 8.56 0.86
N PHE A 319 -20.93 7.63 0.28
CA PHE A 319 -22.39 7.75 0.21
C PHE A 319 -23.03 7.71 1.59
N CYS A 320 -22.65 6.75 2.44
CA CYS A 320 -23.13 6.70 3.82
C CYS A 320 -22.74 7.96 4.61
N TYR A 321 -21.54 8.50 4.35
CA TYR A 321 -21.10 9.77 4.92
C TYR A 321 -21.96 10.95 4.47
N THR A 322 -22.33 10.99 3.19
CA THR A 322 -23.23 12.02 2.63
C THR A 322 -24.60 11.96 3.30
N ASP A 323 -25.20 10.77 3.41
CA ASP A 323 -26.48 10.60 4.11
C ASP A 323 -26.40 11.05 5.57
N TRP A 324 -25.29 10.71 6.25
CA TRP A 324 -25.05 11.13 7.62
C TRP A 324 -24.93 12.65 7.76
N MET A 325 -24.20 13.31 6.86
CA MET A 325 -24.05 14.77 6.85
C MET A 325 -25.36 15.47 6.47
N ASN A 326 -26.13 14.93 5.52
CA ASN A 326 -27.45 15.43 5.15
C ASN A 326 -28.40 15.44 6.36
N HIS A 327 -28.40 14.38 7.16
CA HIS A 327 -29.22 14.30 8.36
C HIS A 327 -28.72 15.23 9.48
N LYS A 328 -27.40 15.40 9.61
CA LYS A 328 -26.80 16.18 10.71
C LYS A 328 -26.85 17.69 10.47
N HIS A 329 -26.53 18.13 9.26
CA HIS A 329 -26.33 19.54 8.91
C HIS A 329 -27.40 20.07 7.95
N GLY A 330 -28.22 19.19 7.35
CA GLY A 330 -29.15 19.52 6.28
C GLY A 330 -28.49 19.41 4.91
N ALA A 331 -29.25 19.01 3.88
CA ALA A 331 -28.73 18.76 2.54
C ALA A 331 -28.10 20.02 1.89
N ASP A 332 -28.59 21.21 2.24
CA ASP A 332 -28.08 22.48 1.72
C ASP A 332 -26.86 23.02 2.48
N SER A 333 -26.42 22.34 3.54
CA SER A 333 -25.22 22.74 4.27
C SER A 333 -23.95 22.56 3.44
N LYS A 334 -22.94 23.38 3.74
CA LYS A 334 -21.61 23.25 3.15
C LYS A 334 -21.06 21.84 3.35
N GLU A 335 -21.19 21.29 4.55
CA GLU A 335 -20.69 19.96 4.92
C GLU A 335 -21.35 18.85 4.10
N ALA A 336 -22.66 18.92 3.91
CA ALA A 336 -23.41 17.97 3.08
C ALA A 336 -23.00 18.06 1.60
N GLN A 337 -22.87 19.27 1.06
CA GLN A 337 -22.44 19.48 -0.33
C GLN A 337 -21.03 18.94 -0.57
N ILE A 338 -20.08 19.23 0.34
CA ILE A 338 -18.71 18.69 0.27
C ILE A 338 -18.73 17.16 0.33
N ALA A 339 -19.51 16.57 1.24
CA ALA A 339 -19.64 15.12 1.35
C ALA A 339 -20.18 14.49 0.04
N GLN A 340 -21.21 15.10 -0.55
CA GLN A 340 -21.80 14.67 -1.82
C GLN A 340 -20.78 14.72 -2.96
N HIS A 341 -20.02 15.81 -3.09
CA HIS A 341 -18.97 15.92 -4.11
C HIS A 341 -17.81 14.96 -3.86
N ARG A 342 -17.45 14.66 -2.60
CA ARG A 342 -16.49 13.59 -2.27
C ARG A 342 -17.01 12.21 -2.66
N ALA A 343 -18.30 11.93 -2.51
CA ALA A 343 -18.90 10.68 -2.97
C ALA A 343 -18.86 10.57 -4.50
N GLU A 344 -19.14 11.67 -5.21
CA GLU A 344 -19.01 11.76 -6.68
C GLU A 344 -17.56 11.54 -7.16
N LEU A 345 -16.60 12.24 -6.56
CA LEU A 345 -15.17 12.09 -6.88
C LEU A 345 -14.62 10.71 -6.51
N ALA A 346 -15.15 10.06 -5.47
CA ALA A 346 -14.78 8.68 -5.12
C ALA A 346 -15.40 7.67 -6.09
N ARG A 347 -16.67 7.85 -6.48
CA ARG A 347 -17.31 7.02 -7.50
C ARG A 347 -16.56 7.08 -8.83
N THR A 348 -16.00 8.23 -9.17
CA THR A 348 -15.21 8.42 -10.39
C THR A 348 -13.71 8.20 -10.23
N ARG A 349 -13.23 7.98 -8.99
CA ARG A 349 -11.89 7.43 -8.74
C ARG A 349 -11.66 6.14 -9.51
N VAL A 350 -12.76 5.47 -9.85
CA VAL A 350 -12.85 4.26 -10.64
C VAL A 350 -12.29 4.39 -12.06
N PHE A 351 -11.96 5.60 -12.51
CA PHE A 351 -11.56 5.92 -13.88
C PHE A 351 -10.15 6.53 -14.03
N LEU A 352 -9.41 6.69 -12.94
CA LEU A 352 -8.11 7.36 -12.95
C LEU A 352 -6.98 6.55 -13.59
N HIS A 353 -6.10 7.24 -14.36
CA HIS A 353 -4.78 6.74 -14.74
C HIS A 353 -3.80 6.75 -13.54
N THR A 354 -4.19 6.06 -12.46
CA THR A 354 -3.27 5.50 -11.47
C THR A 354 -3.26 3.99 -11.70
N ASN A 355 -2.25 3.26 -11.22
CA ASN A 355 -2.08 1.82 -11.51
C ASN A 355 -3.25 0.91 -11.04
N TYR A 356 -4.37 1.48 -10.60
CA TYR A 356 -5.22 0.95 -9.54
C TYR A 356 -6.74 1.20 -9.72
N SER A 357 -7.24 2.06 -10.59
CA SER A 357 -8.71 2.29 -10.73
C SER A 357 -9.45 1.03 -11.21
N PRO A 358 -10.74 0.71 -10.91
CA PRO A 358 -11.39 -0.53 -11.33
C PRO A 358 -11.57 -0.80 -12.84
N TYR A 359 -11.79 0.23 -13.66
CA TYR A 359 -11.71 0.02 -15.12
C TYR A 359 -10.26 -0.21 -15.56
N TRP A 360 -9.33 0.51 -14.94
CA TRP A 360 -7.92 0.26 -15.09
C TRP A 360 -7.47 -1.05 -14.45
N THR A 361 -8.14 -1.64 -13.46
CA THR A 361 -7.76 -2.91 -12.84
C THR A 361 -8.10 -4.04 -13.76
N LYS A 362 -9.22 -3.97 -14.50
CA LYS A 362 -9.50 -4.89 -15.61
C LYS A 362 -8.36 -4.86 -16.65
N TRP A 363 -7.99 -3.67 -17.13
CA TRP A 363 -6.94 -3.50 -18.14
C TRP A 363 -5.53 -3.79 -17.59
N HIS A 364 -5.26 -3.48 -16.32
CA HIS A 364 -3.99 -3.80 -15.64
C HIS A 364 -3.88 -5.29 -15.33
N LYS A 365 -4.95 -5.95 -14.87
CA LYS A 365 -4.99 -7.41 -14.73
C LYS A 365 -4.63 -8.06 -16.05
N LEU A 366 -5.20 -7.58 -17.17
CA LEU A 366 -4.83 -8.05 -18.50
C LEU A 366 -3.35 -7.77 -18.83
N TYR A 367 -2.86 -6.55 -18.56
CA TYR A 367 -1.45 -6.19 -18.74
C TYR A 367 -0.49 -7.11 -17.95
N TYR A 368 -0.82 -7.41 -16.68
CA TYR A 368 -0.01 -8.24 -15.80
C TYR A 368 -0.15 -9.73 -16.12
N LYS A 369 -1.33 -10.20 -16.53
CA LYS A 369 -1.55 -11.52 -17.15
C LYS A 369 -0.65 -11.70 -18.36
N ILE A 370 -0.51 -10.67 -19.19
CA ILE A 370 0.36 -10.69 -20.37
C ILE A 370 1.83 -10.68 -19.99
N ARG A 371 2.24 -9.87 -19.01
CA ARG A 371 3.61 -9.92 -18.46
C ARG A 371 3.93 -11.30 -17.88
N TRP A 372 2.99 -11.90 -17.16
CA TRP A 372 3.11 -13.26 -16.64
C TRP A 372 3.32 -14.28 -17.77
N VAL A 373 2.46 -14.27 -18.81
CA VAL A 373 2.61 -15.14 -19.99
C VAL A 373 3.92 -14.86 -20.73
N TYR A 374 4.29 -13.61 -20.94
CA TYR A 374 5.55 -13.20 -21.56
C TYR A 374 6.76 -13.84 -20.87
N TYR A 375 6.79 -13.77 -19.55
CA TYR A 375 7.89 -14.33 -18.78
C TYR A 375 7.87 -15.87 -18.78
N GLN A 376 6.69 -16.51 -18.78
CA GLN A 376 6.60 -17.95 -19.00
C GLN A 376 7.13 -18.38 -20.39
N LEU A 377 6.80 -17.61 -21.45
CA LEU A 377 7.31 -17.86 -22.81
C LEU A 377 8.83 -17.69 -22.89
N LYS A 378 9.38 -16.65 -22.25
CA LYS A 378 10.83 -16.45 -22.13
C LYS A 378 11.51 -17.58 -21.38
N ALA A 379 10.92 -18.05 -20.28
CA ALA A 379 11.42 -19.21 -19.53
C ALA A 379 11.42 -20.50 -20.38
N GLY A 380 10.47 -20.64 -21.31
CA GLY A 380 10.38 -21.75 -22.26
C GLY A 380 11.27 -21.62 -23.51
N GLY A 381 11.96 -20.49 -23.71
CA GLY A 381 12.80 -20.26 -24.90
C GLY A 381 12.05 -19.75 -26.15
N TYR A 382 10.81 -19.26 -25.99
CA TYR A 382 9.96 -18.81 -27.11
C TYR A 382 10.08 -17.31 -27.36
N ASP A 383 11.30 -16.86 -27.67
CA ASP A 383 11.64 -15.43 -27.75
C ASP A 383 10.82 -14.63 -28.76
N ASN A 384 10.49 -15.24 -29.92
CA ASN A 384 9.71 -14.57 -30.97
C ASN A 384 8.27 -14.29 -30.51
N PHE A 385 7.60 -15.28 -29.91
CA PHE A 385 6.25 -15.12 -29.37
C PHE A 385 6.23 -14.14 -28.19
N ALA A 386 7.23 -14.20 -27.33
CA ALA A 386 7.38 -13.24 -26.23
C ALA A 386 7.53 -11.81 -26.77
N ALA A 387 8.36 -11.57 -27.79
CA ALA A 387 8.53 -10.25 -28.39
C ALA A 387 7.25 -9.72 -29.06
N ASP A 388 6.50 -10.57 -29.75
CA ASP A 388 5.22 -10.19 -30.37
C ASP A 388 4.14 -9.84 -29.35
N LEU A 389 4.11 -10.58 -28.24
CA LEU A 389 3.22 -10.32 -27.12
C LEU A 389 3.60 -9.01 -26.40
N ASP A 390 4.90 -8.75 -26.22
CA ASP A 390 5.43 -7.51 -25.63
C ASP A 390 5.07 -6.27 -26.47
N ARG A 391 5.22 -6.35 -27.80
CA ARG A 391 4.80 -5.30 -28.74
C ARG A 391 3.30 -5.03 -28.67
N ALA A 392 2.48 -6.08 -28.62
CA ALA A 392 1.02 -5.93 -28.49
C ALA A 392 0.64 -5.22 -27.19
N ARG A 393 1.29 -5.60 -26.08
CA ARG A 393 1.12 -4.97 -24.77
C ARG A 393 1.51 -3.50 -24.78
N GLU A 394 2.65 -3.14 -25.37
CA GLU A 394 3.08 -1.73 -25.45
C GLU A 394 2.13 -0.87 -26.28
N MET A 395 1.65 -1.39 -27.42
CA MET A 395 0.65 -0.68 -28.23
C MET A 395 -0.64 -0.44 -27.45
N PHE A 396 -1.13 -1.45 -26.72
CA PHE A 396 -2.29 -1.31 -25.85
C PHE A 396 -2.07 -0.23 -24.78
N TRP A 397 -0.94 -0.32 -24.06
CA TRP A 397 -0.61 0.62 -22.99
C TRP A 397 -0.50 2.07 -23.49
N ASN A 398 0.14 2.29 -24.64
CA ASN A 398 0.26 3.62 -25.23
C ASN A 398 -1.10 4.22 -25.63
N ARG A 399 -2.02 3.39 -26.17
CA ARG A 399 -3.38 3.81 -26.50
C ARG A 399 -4.19 4.21 -25.26
N LEU A 400 -4.02 3.50 -24.16
CA LEU A 400 -4.69 3.83 -22.90
C LEU A 400 -4.11 5.10 -22.24
N LYS A 401 -2.78 5.23 -22.20
CA LYS A 401 -2.08 6.35 -21.56
C LYS A 401 -2.48 7.71 -22.15
N ALA A 402 -2.54 7.79 -23.47
CA ALA A 402 -2.88 9.04 -24.19
C ALA A 402 -4.25 9.62 -23.81
N ASN A 403 -5.19 8.77 -23.34
CA ASN A 403 -6.56 9.20 -23.03
C ASN A 403 -6.82 9.37 -21.52
N GLY A 404 -6.00 8.76 -20.64
CA GLY A 404 -6.23 8.76 -19.19
C GLY A 404 -5.58 9.89 -18.40
N GLU A 405 -4.52 10.51 -18.91
CA GLU A 405 -3.78 11.56 -18.18
C GLU A 405 -4.61 12.84 -17.98
N ALA A 406 -5.30 13.31 -19.02
CA ALA A 406 -6.11 14.53 -18.94
C ALA A 406 -7.25 14.42 -17.90
N PHE A 407 -7.91 13.26 -17.82
CA PHE A 407 -8.95 13.02 -16.81
C PHE A 407 -8.38 12.96 -15.39
N ARG A 408 -7.21 12.31 -15.23
CA ARG A 408 -6.54 12.25 -13.93
C ARG A 408 -6.20 13.63 -13.41
N ASP A 409 -5.63 14.46 -14.26
CA ASP A 409 -5.14 15.78 -13.85
C ASP A 409 -6.32 16.69 -13.49
N ALA A 410 -7.42 16.67 -14.28
CA ALA A 410 -8.66 17.39 -13.97
C ALA A 410 -9.31 16.93 -12.66
N ARG A 411 -9.36 15.61 -12.38
CA ARG A 411 -9.89 15.10 -11.10
C ARG A 411 -9.00 15.50 -9.93
N ASN A 412 -7.68 15.43 -10.06
CA ASN A 412 -6.77 15.83 -8.99
C ASN A 412 -6.92 17.32 -8.66
N ALA A 413 -7.08 18.17 -9.68
CA ALA A 413 -7.42 19.58 -9.49
C ALA A 413 -8.73 19.74 -8.72
N ALA A 414 -9.79 19.00 -9.09
CA ALA A 414 -11.06 19.02 -8.38
C ALA A 414 -10.96 18.54 -6.92
N VAL A 415 -10.18 17.50 -6.61
CA VAL A 415 -9.94 17.06 -5.23
C VAL A 415 -9.24 18.16 -4.42
N VAL A 416 -8.18 18.76 -4.96
CA VAL A 416 -7.46 19.86 -4.30
C VAL A 416 -8.38 21.06 -4.07
N ALA A 417 -9.21 21.40 -5.06
CA ALA A 417 -10.21 22.46 -4.95
C ALA A 417 -11.24 22.17 -3.83
N LEU A 418 -11.70 20.92 -3.72
CA LEU A 418 -12.64 20.52 -2.68
C LEU A 418 -12.02 20.53 -1.28
N ASP A 419 -10.75 20.13 -1.16
CA ASP A 419 -10.01 20.20 0.11
C ASP A 419 -9.78 21.64 0.56
N LYS A 420 -9.52 22.57 -0.38
CA LYS A 420 -9.49 24.01 -0.10
C LYS A 420 -10.85 24.55 0.32
N TRP A 421 -11.94 24.14 -0.33
CA TRP A 421 -13.27 24.55 0.11
C TRP A 421 -13.57 24.07 1.54
N GLU A 422 -13.18 22.85 1.89
CA GLU A 422 -13.32 22.34 3.26
C GLU A 422 -12.49 23.13 4.29
N GLN A 423 -11.20 23.35 4.02
CA GLN A 423 -10.25 23.93 4.99
C GLN A 423 -10.25 25.46 5.05
N GLU A 424 -10.44 26.12 3.90
CA GLU A 424 -10.24 27.57 3.72
C GLU A 424 -11.53 28.31 3.36
N ASP A 425 -12.66 27.58 3.20
CA ASP A 425 -13.95 28.11 2.73
C ASP A 425 -13.91 28.70 1.30
N ASP A 426 -12.93 28.27 0.51
CA ASP A 426 -12.75 28.72 -0.87
C ASP A 426 -13.60 27.91 -1.86
N ARG A 427 -14.89 28.24 -1.93
CA ARG A 427 -15.81 27.66 -2.91
C ARG A 427 -15.46 28.04 -4.36
N ALA A 428 -14.84 29.20 -4.58
CA ALA A 428 -14.56 29.69 -5.92
C ALA A 428 -13.61 28.76 -6.69
N THR A 429 -12.58 28.23 -6.01
CA THR A 429 -11.67 27.25 -6.62
C THR A 429 -12.39 25.96 -7.04
N TRP A 430 -13.43 25.53 -6.31
CA TRP A 430 -14.26 24.37 -6.71
C TRP A 430 -15.13 24.68 -7.91
N ASP A 431 -15.78 25.84 -7.94
CA ASP A 431 -16.65 26.26 -9.04
C ASP A 431 -15.86 26.42 -10.37
N GLU A 432 -14.56 26.73 -10.30
CA GLU A 432 -13.64 26.74 -11.45
C GLU A 432 -13.20 25.32 -11.89
N ALA A 433 -12.85 24.45 -10.94
CA ALA A 433 -12.36 23.11 -11.24
C ALA A 433 -13.45 22.12 -11.68
N LYS A 434 -14.70 22.27 -11.20
CA LYS A 434 -15.79 21.32 -11.45
C LYS A 434 -16.16 21.21 -12.94
N PRO A 435 -16.33 22.30 -13.72
CA PRO A 435 -16.60 22.21 -15.16
C PRO A 435 -15.48 21.49 -15.94
N GLU A 436 -14.22 21.70 -15.59
CA GLU A 436 -13.09 21.02 -16.22
C GLU A 436 -13.13 19.52 -15.95
N TYR A 437 -13.37 19.15 -14.69
CA TYR A 437 -13.56 17.75 -14.29
C TYR A 437 -14.74 17.09 -15.02
N ASP A 438 -15.90 17.76 -15.11
CA ASP A 438 -17.08 17.21 -15.80
C ASP A 438 -16.85 17.04 -17.30
N SER A 439 -16.17 17.99 -17.94
CA SER A 439 -15.76 17.88 -19.34
C SER A 439 -14.80 16.71 -19.56
N ALA A 440 -13.83 16.53 -18.67
CA ALA A 440 -12.88 15.42 -18.75
C ALA A 440 -13.53 14.06 -18.49
N LEU A 441 -14.47 13.99 -17.53
CA LEU A 441 -15.24 12.78 -17.23
C LEU A 441 -16.11 12.36 -18.43
N ALA A 442 -16.76 13.32 -19.11
CA ALA A 442 -17.56 13.05 -20.30
C ALA A 442 -16.70 12.42 -21.42
N LYS A 443 -15.54 13.02 -21.72
CA LYS A 443 -14.57 12.47 -22.70
C LYS A 443 -14.08 11.08 -22.31
N TRP A 444 -13.85 10.84 -21.01
CA TRP A 444 -13.45 9.53 -20.53
C TRP A 444 -14.54 8.49 -20.74
N ASN A 445 -15.80 8.83 -20.43
CA ASN A 445 -16.94 7.93 -20.64
C ASN A 445 -17.12 7.54 -22.11
N GLU A 446 -16.83 8.45 -23.06
CA GLU A 446 -16.80 8.15 -24.49
C GLU A 446 -15.66 7.21 -24.89
N PHE A 447 -14.54 7.21 -24.14
CA PHE A 447 -13.39 6.35 -24.39
C PHE A 447 -13.58 4.92 -23.87
N ILE A 448 -14.34 4.72 -22.77
CA ILE A 448 -14.49 3.40 -22.12
C ILE A 448 -14.79 2.27 -23.12
N PRO A 449 -15.78 2.37 -24.03
CA PRO A 449 -16.06 1.29 -24.99
C PRO A 449 -14.89 0.98 -25.93
N LYS A 450 -14.11 2.00 -26.33
CA LYS A 450 -12.91 1.81 -27.16
C LYS A 450 -11.78 1.15 -26.38
N GLY A 451 -11.61 1.53 -25.11
CA GLY A 451 -10.64 0.90 -24.21
C GLY A 451 -10.95 -0.59 -23.98
N ASP A 452 -12.23 -0.93 -23.79
CA ASP A 452 -12.68 -2.32 -23.71
C ASP A 452 -12.45 -3.08 -25.01
N GLN A 453 -12.73 -2.49 -26.17
CA GLN A 453 -12.41 -3.10 -27.47
C GLN A 453 -10.90 -3.42 -27.58
N TYR A 454 -10.02 -2.49 -27.19
CA TYR A 454 -8.58 -2.74 -27.22
C TYR A 454 -8.14 -3.84 -26.24
N ALA A 455 -8.83 -3.98 -25.10
CA ALA A 455 -8.57 -5.03 -24.14
C ALA A 455 -8.99 -6.40 -24.70
N ASP A 456 -10.15 -6.48 -25.36
CA ASP A 456 -10.63 -7.69 -26.01
C ASP A 456 -9.69 -8.13 -27.15
N GLU A 457 -9.24 -7.19 -28.00
CA GLU A 457 -8.22 -7.44 -29.05
C GLU A 457 -6.93 -8.04 -28.46
N LEU A 458 -6.48 -7.49 -27.33
CA LEU A 458 -5.26 -7.93 -26.65
C LEU A 458 -5.45 -9.29 -25.94
N GLU A 459 -6.61 -9.51 -25.32
CA GLU A 459 -6.95 -10.79 -24.69
C GLU A 459 -7.09 -11.91 -25.73
N GLU A 460 -7.74 -11.65 -26.87
CA GLU A 460 -7.82 -12.59 -27.99
C GLU A 460 -6.42 -12.96 -28.49
N LYS A 461 -5.55 -11.97 -28.70
CA LYS A 461 -4.16 -12.20 -29.11
C LYS A 461 -3.37 -13.01 -28.08
N THR A 462 -3.56 -12.72 -26.78
CA THR A 462 -2.92 -13.45 -25.67
C THR A 462 -3.41 -14.90 -25.64
N ASN A 463 -4.72 -15.12 -25.73
CA ASN A 463 -5.33 -16.44 -25.77
C ASN A 463 -4.93 -17.24 -27.01
N SER A 464 -4.78 -16.58 -28.16
CA SER A 464 -4.25 -17.20 -29.38
C SER A 464 -2.80 -17.66 -29.18
N CYS A 465 -1.95 -16.82 -28.56
CA CYS A 465 -0.58 -17.22 -28.20
C CYS A 465 -0.58 -18.43 -27.24
N ILE A 466 -1.42 -18.44 -26.22
CA ILE A 466 -1.57 -19.57 -25.29
C ILE A 466 -2.07 -20.83 -26.01
N LYS A 467 -3.06 -20.71 -26.91
CA LYS A 467 -3.63 -21.84 -27.67
C LYS A 467 -2.63 -22.42 -28.68
N SER A 468 -1.80 -21.58 -29.31
CA SER A 468 -0.70 -22.06 -30.17
C SER A 468 0.35 -22.87 -29.39
N PHE A 469 0.32 -22.78 -28.06
CA PHE A 469 1.16 -23.51 -27.12
C PHE A 469 0.53 -24.81 -26.60
N ALA A 470 -0.79 -24.99 -26.76
CA ALA A 470 -1.54 -26.11 -26.19
C ALA A 470 -1.08 -27.52 -26.64
N PRO A 471 -0.44 -27.76 -27.82
CA PRO A 471 0.13 -29.07 -28.12
C PRO A 471 1.38 -29.42 -27.29
N ILE A 472 1.93 -28.47 -26.53
CA ILE A 472 3.16 -28.64 -25.72
C ILE A 472 2.84 -28.66 -24.22
N SER A 473 1.61 -28.38 -23.77
CA SER A 473 1.27 -28.50 -22.34
C SER A 473 1.34 -29.94 -21.84
N ASP A 474 1.14 -30.93 -22.72
CA ASP A 474 1.39 -32.35 -22.42
C ASP A 474 2.89 -32.70 -22.31
N LEU A 475 3.78 -31.83 -22.81
CA LEU A 475 5.24 -31.92 -22.64
C LEU A 475 5.72 -31.25 -21.34
N PHE A 476 4.90 -30.43 -20.69
CA PHE A 476 5.27 -29.72 -19.46
C PHE A 476 4.95 -30.49 -18.16
N CYS A 477 4.24 -31.62 -18.24
CA CYS A 477 4.15 -32.58 -17.13
C CYS A 477 5.41 -33.45 -17.00
N ASP A 478 6.17 -33.65 -18.10
CA ASP A 478 7.34 -34.55 -18.10
C ASP A 478 8.70 -33.83 -18.14
N HIS A 479 8.75 -32.49 -18.18
CA HIS A 479 10.01 -31.72 -18.24
C HIS A 479 10.14 -30.66 -17.14
N ILE A 480 9.73 -31.01 -15.93
CA ILE A 480 10.19 -30.32 -14.72
C ILE A 480 11.54 -30.87 -14.33
N GLY A 481 12.57 -30.12 -14.71
CA GLY A 481 13.84 -30.02 -14.00
C GLY A 481 14.71 -31.26 -14.04
N LYS A 482 15.99 -31.05 -14.35
CA LYS A 482 17.00 -31.91 -13.76
C LYS A 482 16.84 -31.84 -12.25
N SER A 483 16.13 -32.82 -11.70
CA SER A 483 16.08 -33.04 -10.27
C SER A 483 17.51 -33.20 -9.77
N ILE A 484 17.74 -33.03 -8.46
CA ILE A 484 19.03 -33.37 -7.86
C ILE A 484 19.47 -34.80 -8.28
N ALA A 485 18.52 -35.69 -8.61
CA ALA A 485 18.77 -37.02 -9.15
C ALA A 485 19.34 -37.04 -10.59
N GLU A 486 18.91 -36.14 -11.49
CA GLU A 486 19.48 -36.07 -12.86
C GLU A 486 20.87 -35.41 -12.90
N LEU A 487 21.14 -34.44 -12.03
CA LEU A 487 22.50 -33.93 -11.82
C LEU A 487 23.40 -34.98 -11.14
N GLN A 488 22.84 -35.83 -10.26
CA GLN A 488 23.54 -37.00 -9.71
C GLN A 488 23.87 -38.03 -10.79
N GLU A 489 23.02 -38.20 -11.80
CA GLU A 489 23.25 -39.11 -12.93
C GLU A 489 24.35 -38.60 -13.88
N GLN A 490 24.42 -37.28 -14.15
CA GLN A 490 25.52 -36.68 -14.91
C GLN A 490 26.86 -36.64 -14.15
N ALA A 491 26.83 -36.43 -12.83
CA ALA A 491 28.01 -36.48 -11.97
C ALA A 491 28.68 -37.86 -11.92
N LYS A 492 27.95 -38.95 -12.24
CA LYS A 492 28.53 -40.30 -12.40
C LYS A 492 29.39 -40.44 -13.68
N GLN A 493 29.23 -39.55 -14.66
CA GLN A 493 29.90 -39.62 -15.97
C GLN A 493 31.02 -38.59 -16.17
N ASP A 494 31.03 -37.48 -15.40
CA ASP A 494 32.04 -36.42 -15.48
C ASP A 494 32.52 -35.96 -14.07
N PRO A 495 33.80 -36.16 -13.71
CA PRO A 495 34.37 -35.71 -12.44
C PRO A 495 34.25 -34.20 -12.18
N HIS A 496 34.23 -33.36 -13.22
CA HIS A 496 34.08 -31.90 -13.06
C HIS A 496 32.64 -31.50 -12.67
N ALA A 497 31.64 -32.22 -13.17
CA ALA A 497 30.23 -32.04 -12.82
C ALA A 497 29.92 -32.48 -11.38
N ALA A 498 30.62 -33.51 -10.87
CA ALA A 498 30.47 -33.98 -9.49
C ALA A 498 30.85 -32.91 -8.45
N LYS A 499 31.97 -32.20 -8.68
CA LYS A 499 32.42 -31.11 -7.78
C LYS A 499 31.48 -29.89 -7.82
N GLY A 500 30.93 -29.56 -8.99
CA GLY A 500 29.95 -28.48 -9.14
C GLY A 500 28.65 -28.77 -8.38
N LEU A 501 28.18 -30.02 -8.44
CA LEU A 501 27.00 -30.48 -7.70
C LEU A 501 27.23 -30.50 -6.18
N GLU A 502 28.42 -30.88 -5.72
CA GLU A 502 28.78 -30.83 -4.30
C GLU A 502 28.74 -29.40 -3.75
N LEU A 503 29.32 -28.44 -4.48
CA LEU A 503 29.32 -27.03 -4.09
C LEU A 503 27.92 -26.43 -4.11
N LEU A 504 27.09 -26.78 -5.09
CA LEU A 504 25.69 -26.36 -5.14
C LEU A 504 24.87 -26.93 -3.97
N LYS A 505 25.11 -28.19 -3.56
CA LYS A 505 24.48 -28.80 -2.38
C LYS A 505 24.90 -28.10 -1.08
N LYS A 506 26.17 -27.70 -0.96
CA LYS A 506 26.66 -26.92 0.19
C LYS A 506 26.00 -25.55 0.25
N TYR A 507 25.87 -24.88 -0.89
CA TYR A 507 25.16 -23.60 -0.99
C TYR A 507 23.67 -23.73 -0.63
N ASP A 508 22.96 -24.72 -1.18
CA ASP A 508 21.53 -24.97 -0.87
C ASP A 508 21.31 -25.28 0.62
N ALA A 509 22.20 -26.08 1.22
CA ALA A 509 22.17 -26.33 2.66
C ALA A 509 22.36 -25.05 3.49
N ALA A 510 23.35 -24.22 3.13
CA ALA A 510 23.59 -22.94 3.80
C ALA A 510 22.42 -21.96 3.62
N ALA A 511 21.79 -21.92 2.44
CA ALA A 511 20.62 -21.10 2.16
C ALA A 511 19.40 -21.50 3.01
N LYS A 512 19.16 -22.82 3.19
CA LYS A 512 18.10 -23.34 4.07
C LYS A 512 18.35 -23.00 5.54
N ILE A 513 19.59 -23.08 6.00
CA ILE A 513 19.98 -22.69 7.37
C ILE A 513 19.73 -21.18 7.57
N TYR A 514 20.10 -20.34 6.60
CA TYR A 514 19.83 -18.91 6.63
C TYR A 514 18.32 -18.60 6.69
N GLN A 515 17.51 -19.28 5.87
CA GLN A 515 16.05 -19.11 5.87
C GLN A 515 15.43 -19.49 7.23
N ALA A 516 15.93 -20.56 7.85
CA ALA A 516 15.50 -20.95 9.20
C ALA A 516 15.92 -19.90 10.26
N ALA A 517 17.09 -19.28 10.11
CA ALA A 517 17.55 -18.21 11.00
C ALA A 517 16.68 -16.95 10.86
N GLU A 518 16.26 -16.59 9.65
CA GLU A 518 15.33 -15.47 9.40
C GLU A 518 13.94 -15.70 10.00
N GLN A 519 13.41 -16.92 9.91
CA GLN A 519 12.15 -17.27 10.58
C GLN A 519 12.29 -17.19 12.11
N ALA A 520 13.43 -17.60 12.66
CA ALA A 520 13.70 -17.51 14.09
C ALA A 520 13.85 -16.05 14.56
N GLU A 521 14.45 -15.17 13.76
CA GLU A 521 14.51 -13.72 14.00
C GLU A 521 13.10 -13.12 14.08
N ALA A 522 12.25 -13.37 13.07
CA ALA A 522 10.88 -12.85 13.03
C ALA A 522 10.02 -13.33 14.21
N ALA A 523 10.20 -14.59 14.63
CA ALA A 523 9.53 -15.12 15.81
C ALA A 523 9.97 -14.42 17.11
N ALA A 524 11.27 -14.15 17.26
CA ALA A 524 11.81 -13.45 18.42
C ALA A 524 11.44 -11.96 18.44
N GLU A 525 11.37 -11.30 17.27
CA GLU A 525 10.88 -9.93 17.14
C GLU A 525 9.42 -9.82 17.61
N LYS A 526 8.58 -10.75 17.16
CA LYS A 526 7.18 -10.84 17.58
C LYS A 526 7.05 -10.97 19.09
N GLU A 527 7.81 -11.87 19.72
CA GLU A 527 7.81 -12.04 21.17
C GLU A 527 8.25 -10.76 21.88
N MET A 528 9.32 -10.11 21.43
CA MET A 528 9.79 -8.82 21.98
C MET A 528 8.71 -7.74 21.91
N VAL A 529 7.99 -7.62 20.79
CA VAL A 529 6.90 -6.65 20.60
C VAL A 529 5.72 -6.96 21.52
N GLU A 530 5.32 -8.22 21.65
CA GLU A 530 4.24 -8.65 22.55
C GLU A 530 4.56 -8.33 24.01
N LYS A 531 5.78 -8.63 24.46
CA LYS A 531 6.26 -8.28 25.81
C LYS A 531 6.32 -6.78 26.02
N GLY A 532 6.75 -6.00 25.02
CA GLY A 532 6.73 -4.54 25.05
C GLY A 532 5.33 -3.94 25.13
N ALA A 533 4.35 -4.53 24.41
CA ALA A 533 2.95 -4.11 24.49
C ALA A 533 2.35 -4.40 25.87
N LEU A 534 2.69 -5.53 26.48
CA LEU A 534 2.29 -5.86 27.85
C LEU A 534 2.90 -4.87 28.86
N ALA A 535 4.19 -4.56 28.73
CA ALA A 535 4.89 -3.60 29.59
C ALA A 535 4.34 -2.16 29.49
N LYS A 536 3.73 -1.76 28.36
CA LYS A 536 3.06 -0.46 28.22
C LYS A 536 1.69 -0.38 28.88
N LYS A 537 1.05 -1.52 29.16
CA LYS A 537 -0.27 -1.59 29.82
C LYS A 537 -0.17 -1.51 31.34
N THR A 538 1.01 -1.70 31.91
CA THR A 538 1.24 -1.61 33.36
C THR A 538 1.47 -0.15 33.78
N GLN A 539 1.10 0.18 35.02
CA GLN A 539 1.22 1.53 35.54
C GLN A 539 2.68 1.87 35.85
N LYS A 540 3.20 2.93 35.24
CA LYS A 540 4.60 3.38 35.46
C LYS A 540 4.88 3.58 36.95
N GLY A 541 6.00 3.03 37.41
CA GLY A 541 6.47 3.16 38.79
C GLY A 541 6.03 2.02 39.72
N THR A 542 5.21 1.06 39.27
CA THR A 542 4.88 -0.12 40.07
C THR A 542 5.89 -1.26 39.87
N LYS A 543 5.90 -2.22 40.81
CA LYS A 543 6.73 -3.43 40.70
C LYS A 543 6.40 -4.23 39.43
N GLU A 544 5.12 -4.34 39.08
CA GLU A 544 4.65 -5.03 37.87
C GLU A 544 5.13 -4.34 36.59
N TYR A 545 5.23 -3.00 36.60
CA TYR A 545 5.81 -2.27 35.48
C TYR A 545 7.28 -2.62 35.28
N TYR A 546 8.06 -2.61 36.34
CA TYR A 546 9.48 -2.92 36.25
C TYR A 546 9.73 -4.39 35.84
N LEU A 547 8.96 -5.35 36.37
CA LEU A 547 9.05 -6.75 35.95
C LEU A 547 8.65 -6.95 34.47
N ALA A 548 7.62 -6.26 33.99
CA ALA A 548 7.20 -6.36 32.59
C ALA A 548 8.26 -5.77 31.63
N TRP A 549 8.93 -4.68 31.99
CA TRP A 549 10.05 -4.13 31.22
C TRP A 549 11.29 -5.02 31.27
N ALA A 550 11.57 -5.66 32.41
CA ALA A 550 12.63 -6.66 32.53
C ALA A 550 12.41 -7.82 31.55
N GLU A 551 11.18 -8.35 31.47
CA GLU A 551 10.80 -9.40 30.52
C GLU A 551 10.92 -8.96 29.04
N LYS A 552 10.60 -7.70 28.73
CA LYS A 552 10.82 -7.14 27.38
C LYS A 552 12.30 -7.14 27.02
N HIS A 553 13.18 -6.69 27.92
CA HIS A 553 14.62 -6.64 27.65
C HIS A 553 15.26 -8.03 27.59
N LYS A 554 14.70 -9.00 28.30
CA LYS A 554 15.04 -10.42 28.16
C LYS A 554 14.69 -10.96 26.77
N ALA A 555 13.50 -10.67 26.27
CA ALA A 555 13.09 -11.04 24.90
C ALA A 555 13.93 -10.30 23.83
N GLU A 556 14.30 -9.04 24.08
CA GLU A 556 15.19 -8.27 23.20
C GLU A 556 16.59 -8.90 23.10
N MET A 557 17.14 -9.44 24.19
CA MET A 557 18.40 -10.22 24.11
C MET A 557 18.26 -11.46 23.21
N VAL A 558 17.16 -12.20 23.31
CA VAL A 558 16.90 -13.38 22.45
C VAL A 558 16.78 -12.95 20.99
N PHE A 559 16.08 -11.85 20.70
CA PHE A 559 15.98 -11.29 19.36
C PHE A 559 17.36 -10.94 18.79
N ILE A 560 18.18 -10.24 19.57
CA ILE A 560 19.56 -9.88 19.21
C ILE A 560 20.40 -11.14 18.89
N GLU A 561 20.29 -12.22 19.67
CA GLU A 561 20.96 -13.51 19.38
C GLU A 561 20.50 -14.16 18.06
N LYS A 562 19.21 -14.05 17.71
CA LYS A 562 18.72 -14.56 16.42
C LYS A 562 19.27 -13.77 15.25
N ILE A 563 19.41 -12.45 15.41
CA ILE A 563 20.04 -11.61 14.39
C ILE A 563 21.53 -11.99 14.21
N GLU A 564 22.27 -12.22 15.30
CA GLU A 564 23.65 -12.70 15.24
C GLU A 564 23.76 -13.97 14.40
N ARG A 565 22.93 -14.96 14.72
CA ARG A 565 22.88 -16.24 14.01
C ARG A 565 22.49 -16.09 12.55
N LYS A 566 21.58 -15.17 12.21
CA LYS A 566 21.24 -14.87 10.82
C LYS A 566 22.45 -14.31 10.07
N CYS A 567 23.17 -13.37 10.65
CA CYS A 567 24.37 -12.80 10.02
C CYS A 567 25.47 -13.84 9.80
N ASP A 568 25.70 -14.75 10.75
CA ASP A 568 26.67 -15.84 10.60
C ASP A 568 26.29 -16.76 9.44
N THR A 569 25.02 -17.16 9.37
CA THR A 569 24.51 -18.05 8.31
C THR A 569 24.46 -17.37 6.94
N GLU A 570 24.26 -16.06 6.89
CA GLU A 570 24.36 -15.27 5.66
C GLU A 570 25.79 -15.22 5.12
N SER A 571 26.76 -15.01 6.02
CA SER A 571 28.19 -15.04 5.69
C SER A 571 28.59 -16.40 5.13
N GLU A 572 28.16 -17.49 5.78
CA GLU A 572 28.41 -18.86 5.32
C GLU A 572 27.78 -19.14 3.95
N ARG A 573 26.51 -18.76 3.76
CA ARG A 573 25.80 -18.85 2.47
C ARG A 573 26.57 -18.13 1.36
N ASN A 574 27.00 -16.90 1.62
CA ASN A 574 27.72 -16.09 0.63
C ASN A 574 29.11 -16.66 0.32
N VAL A 575 29.80 -17.27 1.28
CA VAL A 575 31.06 -18.00 1.05
C VAL A 575 30.84 -19.23 0.17
N CYS A 576 29.81 -20.04 0.45
CA CYS A 576 29.46 -21.18 -0.40
C CYS A 576 29.09 -20.75 -1.83
N TYR A 577 28.42 -19.60 -1.97
CA TYR A 577 28.09 -19.02 -3.27
C TYR A 577 29.34 -18.63 -4.07
N VAL A 578 30.34 -18.05 -3.41
CA VAL A 578 31.63 -17.70 -4.03
C VAL A 578 32.33 -18.94 -4.55
N ASP A 579 32.44 -19.99 -3.74
CA ASP A 579 33.11 -21.22 -4.14
C ASP A 579 32.40 -21.89 -5.32
N TRP A 580 31.06 -21.90 -5.30
CA TRP A 580 30.25 -22.39 -6.42
C TRP A 580 30.49 -21.57 -7.70
N ARG A 581 30.44 -20.23 -7.63
CA ARG A 581 30.68 -19.36 -8.79
C ARG A 581 32.10 -19.44 -9.34
N LYS A 582 33.12 -19.55 -8.48
CA LYS A 582 34.52 -19.76 -8.91
C LYS A 582 34.68 -21.07 -9.66
N HIS A 583 34.00 -22.13 -9.23
CA HIS A 583 34.02 -23.43 -9.89
C HIS A 583 33.25 -23.41 -11.22
N GLU A 584 32.09 -22.74 -11.27
CA GLU A 584 31.24 -22.69 -12.48
C GLU A 584 31.80 -21.80 -13.59
N ARG A 585 32.32 -20.62 -13.24
CA ARG A 585 32.68 -19.56 -14.20
C ARG A 585 34.18 -19.27 -14.27
N GLY A 586 34.97 -19.88 -13.40
CA GLY A 586 36.38 -19.58 -13.22
C GLY A 586 36.63 -18.44 -12.24
N THR A 587 37.79 -18.47 -11.57
CA THR A 587 38.13 -17.53 -10.48
C THR A 587 38.21 -16.07 -10.95
N ASP A 588 38.61 -15.86 -12.20
CA ASP A 588 38.78 -14.51 -12.78
C ASP A 588 37.52 -13.96 -13.44
N SER A 589 36.41 -14.73 -13.44
CA SER A 589 35.14 -14.24 -13.98
C SER A 589 34.62 -13.04 -13.20
N LYS A 590 33.94 -12.13 -13.90
CA LYS A 590 33.28 -10.98 -13.28
C LYS A 590 32.34 -11.42 -12.16
N GLU A 591 31.56 -12.47 -12.40
CA GLU A 591 30.59 -13.04 -11.47
C GLU A 591 31.26 -13.59 -10.21
N ALA A 592 32.39 -14.30 -10.34
CA ALA A 592 33.16 -14.78 -9.20
C ALA A 592 33.79 -13.64 -8.40
N GLN A 593 34.28 -12.58 -9.06
CA GLN A 593 34.83 -11.39 -8.41
C GLN A 593 33.76 -10.59 -7.67
N ILE A 594 32.57 -10.41 -8.26
CA ILE A 594 31.43 -9.75 -7.62
C ILE A 594 30.94 -10.57 -6.43
N ALA A 595 30.78 -11.89 -6.59
CA ALA A 595 30.42 -12.79 -5.50
C ALA A 595 31.43 -12.69 -4.36
N GLN A 596 32.74 -12.68 -4.69
CA GLN A 596 33.79 -12.56 -3.68
C GLN A 596 33.72 -11.23 -2.93
N HIS A 597 33.50 -10.11 -3.61
CA HIS A 597 33.35 -8.82 -2.95
C HIS A 597 32.05 -8.71 -2.15
N ARG A 598 30.97 -9.36 -2.58
CA ARG A 598 29.74 -9.49 -1.78
C ARG A 598 29.98 -10.30 -0.51
N ALA A 599 30.70 -11.41 -0.59
CA ALA A 599 31.11 -12.19 0.59
C ALA A 599 32.03 -11.39 1.52
N GLU A 600 32.98 -10.60 0.97
CA GLU A 600 33.82 -9.68 1.74
C GLU A 600 32.97 -8.62 2.46
N LEU A 601 32.01 -7.97 1.77
CA LEU A 601 31.13 -6.97 2.37
C LEU A 601 30.11 -7.57 3.35
N ALA A 602 29.66 -8.80 3.12
CA ALA A 602 28.79 -9.54 4.03
C ALA A 602 29.53 -9.92 5.32
N ARG A 603 30.77 -10.39 5.22
CA ARG A 603 31.65 -10.62 6.39
C ARG A 603 31.83 -9.35 7.22
N THR A 604 31.85 -8.17 6.59
CA THR A 604 31.91 -6.91 7.32
C THR A 604 30.58 -6.38 7.85
N MET A 605 29.46 -7.09 7.66
CA MET A 605 28.24 -6.83 8.45
C MET A 605 28.48 -6.96 9.94
N GLU A 606 29.47 -7.77 10.34
CA GLU A 606 29.98 -7.85 11.69
C GLU A 606 30.32 -6.48 12.29
N TYR A 607 30.51 -5.43 11.48
CA TYR A 607 31.15 -4.16 11.88
C TYR A 607 30.31 -2.90 11.62
N VAL A 608 29.09 -3.02 11.10
CA VAL A 608 28.30 -1.88 10.60
C VAL A 608 27.39 -1.33 11.69
N TYR A 609 27.23 -0.01 11.80
CA TYR A 609 26.25 0.61 12.73
C TYR A 609 24.80 0.36 12.30
N SER A 610 24.36 -0.90 12.40
CA SER A 610 22.98 -1.35 12.31
C SER A 610 22.68 -2.22 13.53
N ASP A 611 21.42 -2.23 13.94
CA ASP A 611 20.94 -3.05 15.06
C ASP A 611 21.11 -4.56 14.83
N SER A 612 21.61 -4.93 13.64
CA SER A 612 21.86 -6.29 13.18
C SER A 612 23.33 -6.70 13.08
N SER A 613 24.29 -5.82 13.40
CA SER A 613 25.70 -6.15 13.23
C SER A 613 26.23 -6.96 14.41
N PRO A 614 26.79 -8.18 14.23
CA PRO A 614 27.27 -9.02 15.35
C PRO A 614 28.11 -8.33 16.44
N TYR A 615 28.92 -7.35 16.08
CA TYR A 615 29.70 -6.58 17.07
C TYR A 615 28.85 -5.53 17.83
N TRP A 616 27.92 -4.87 17.14
CA TRP A 616 26.92 -4.01 17.79
C TRP A 616 25.89 -4.83 18.57
N THR A 617 25.51 -5.99 18.07
CA THR A 617 24.69 -7.01 18.71
C THR A 617 25.28 -7.41 20.05
N LYS A 618 26.61 -7.59 20.17
CA LYS A 618 27.27 -7.80 21.47
C LYS A 618 27.07 -6.61 22.43
N TRP A 619 27.16 -5.38 21.94
CA TRP A 619 26.95 -4.18 22.75
C TRP A 619 25.50 -3.96 23.12
N TYR A 620 24.59 -4.15 22.18
CA TYR A 620 23.15 -4.09 22.39
C TYR A 620 22.70 -5.19 23.34
N LYS A 621 23.24 -6.41 23.23
CA LYS A 621 22.99 -7.49 24.17
C LYS A 621 23.45 -7.10 25.58
N LEU A 622 24.63 -6.50 25.73
CA LEU A 622 25.11 -6.00 27.03
C LEU A 622 24.27 -4.84 27.57
N CYS A 623 23.87 -3.89 26.72
CA CYS A 623 22.98 -2.78 27.08
C CYS A 623 21.58 -3.27 27.48
N SER A 624 21.03 -4.24 26.76
CA SER A 624 19.75 -4.89 27.08
C SER A 624 19.85 -5.70 28.36
N LYS A 625 21.00 -6.35 28.61
CA LYS A 625 21.30 -7.02 29.89
C LYS A 625 21.37 -6.01 31.04
N ALA A 626 22.03 -4.87 30.85
CA ALA A 626 22.08 -3.79 31.84
C ALA A 626 20.68 -3.22 32.12
N TRP A 627 19.84 -3.01 31.09
CA TRP A 627 18.45 -2.62 31.27
C TRP A 627 17.61 -3.67 32.00
N TRP A 628 17.77 -4.94 31.65
CA TRP A 628 17.10 -6.04 32.34
C TRP A 628 17.44 -6.05 33.83
N VAL A 629 18.73 -5.97 34.18
CA VAL A 629 19.20 -5.90 35.58
C VAL A 629 18.70 -4.62 36.27
N TYR A 630 18.76 -3.48 35.60
CA TYR A 630 18.23 -2.20 36.10
C TYR A 630 16.76 -2.31 36.51
N TYR A 631 15.91 -2.85 35.61
CA TYR A 631 14.49 -2.99 35.89
C TYR A 631 14.22 -4.02 36.99
N GLN A 632 15.01 -5.09 37.07
CA GLN A 632 14.91 -6.03 38.18
C GLN A 632 15.29 -5.40 39.52
N LEU A 633 16.35 -4.58 39.56
CA LEU A 633 16.76 -3.83 40.76
C LEU A 633 15.67 -2.86 41.21
N ARG A 634 15.08 -2.09 40.29
CA ARG A 634 13.94 -1.19 40.56
C ARG A 634 12.71 -1.95 41.08
N ALA A 635 12.41 -3.12 40.50
CA ALA A 635 11.30 -3.97 40.96
C ALA A 635 11.47 -4.46 42.40
N GLU A 636 12.72 -4.66 42.84
CA GLU A 636 13.07 -5.12 44.19
C GLU A 636 13.43 -3.97 45.16
N GLY A 637 13.32 -2.71 44.73
CA GLY A 637 13.54 -1.53 45.58
C GLY A 637 15.00 -1.12 45.77
N TYR A 638 15.93 -1.61 44.95
CA TYR A 638 17.35 -1.23 44.97
C TYR A 638 17.62 0.01 44.09
N ASP A 639 16.92 1.11 44.35
CA ASP A 639 16.91 2.29 43.50
C ASP A 639 18.32 2.91 43.30
N ASN A 640 19.13 3.00 44.36
CA ASN A 640 20.47 3.58 44.30
C ASN A 640 21.41 2.78 43.38
N ILE A 641 21.40 1.45 43.50
CA ILE A 641 22.23 0.55 42.67
C ILE A 641 21.74 0.58 41.22
N ALA A 642 20.42 0.65 41.02
CA ALA A 642 19.85 0.80 39.69
C ALA A 642 20.32 2.11 39.03
N ASP A 643 20.38 3.22 39.76
CA ASP A 643 20.83 4.51 39.23
C ASP A 643 22.33 4.55 38.91
N GLU A 644 23.16 3.87 39.70
CA GLU A 644 24.58 3.65 39.39
C GLU A 644 24.74 2.87 38.06
N LEU A 645 24.03 1.75 37.93
CA LEU A 645 24.04 0.93 36.71
C LEU A 645 23.54 1.71 35.48
N TYR A 646 22.49 2.50 35.65
CA TYR A 646 21.97 3.36 34.58
C TYR A 646 23.01 4.38 34.13
N THR A 647 23.70 5.03 35.08
CA THR A 647 24.74 6.02 34.81
C THR A 647 25.92 5.38 34.06
N ALA A 648 26.41 4.22 34.52
CA ALA A 648 27.49 3.51 33.85
C ALA A 648 27.13 3.07 32.43
N ARG A 649 25.87 2.64 32.22
CA ARG A 649 25.35 2.33 30.89
C ARG A 649 25.33 3.57 29.98
N GLU A 650 24.86 4.72 30.46
CA GLU A 650 24.84 5.97 29.68
C GLU A 650 26.27 6.39 29.30
N VAL A 651 27.23 6.35 30.25
CA VAL A 651 28.65 6.63 29.97
C VAL A 651 29.21 5.68 28.90
N PHE A 652 28.87 4.38 28.95
CA PHE A 652 29.23 3.43 27.91
C PHE A 652 28.63 3.84 26.55
N CYS A 653 27.34 4.16 26.50
CA CYS A 653 26.65 4.54 25.26
C CYS A 653 27.23 5.82 24.66
N ASP A 654 27.54 6.82 25.48
CA ASP A 654 28.13 8.09 25.05
C ASP A 654 29.54 7.89 24.51
N ARG A 655 30.41 7.14 25.21
CA ARG A 655 31.77 6.81 24.71
C ARG A 655 31.72 6.08 23.37
N ILE A 656 30.80 5.12 23.23
CA ILE A 656 30.59 4.38 21.98
C ILE A 656 30.08 5.31 20.87
N LYS A 657 29.16 6.22 21.17
CA LYS A 657 28.62 7.18 20.21
C LYS A 657 29.65 8.21 19.75
N GLU A 658 30.50 8.69 20.66
CA GLU A 658 31.54 9.68 20.38
C GLU A 658 32.74 9.09 19.62
N GLU A 659 33.23 7.93 20.06
CA GLU A 659 34.46 7.35 19.51
C GLU A 659 34.21 6.45 18.30
N SER A 660 32.98 5.95 18.09
CA SER A 660 32.69 5.10 16.94
C SER A 660 32.61 5.90 15.63
N ASN A 661 33.30 5.44 14.60
CA ASN A 661 33.07 5.89 13.23
C ASN A 661 31.93 5.11 12.53
N GLY A 662 31.05 4.47 13.31
CA GLY A 662 30.11 3.44 12.84
C GLY A 662 29.15 3.95 11.76
N LYS A 663 28.58 5.16 11.93
CA LYS A 663 27.71 5.78 10.91
C LYS A 663 28.44 6.06 9.61
N THR A 664 29.66 6.60 9.70
CA THR A 664 30.50 6.92 8.53
C THR A 664 30.94 5.64 7.79
N PHE A 665 31.29 4.59 8.54
CA PHE A 665 31.63 3.29 7.98
C PHE A 665 30.42 2.62 7.30
N ARG A 666 29.24 2.63 7.94
CA ARG A 666 27.98 2.16 7.34
C ARG A 666 27.68 2.82 6.00
N ASN A 667 27.78 4.14 5.93
CA ASN A 667 27.52 4.88 4.70
C ASN A 667 28.51 4.49 3.58
N ALA A 668 29.78 4.29 3.91
CA ALA A 668 30.78 3.88 2.93
C ALA A 668 30.58 2.43 2.46
N ARG A 669 30.17 1.51 3.35
CA ARG A 669 29.80 0.15 2.97
C ARG A 669 28.57 0.14 2.06
N ASN A 670 27.52 0.87 2.41
CA ASN A 670 26.31 0.97 1.56
C ASN A 670 26.64 1.56 0.19
N ALA A 671 27.50 2.58 0.13
CA ALA A 671 27.99 3.12 -1.13
C ALA A 671 28.81 2.08 -1.93
N ALA A 672 29.58 1.22 -1.25
CA ALA A 672 30.31 0.12 -1.87
C ALA A 672 29.38 -0.99 -2.39
N LEU A 673 28.31 -1.34 -1.66
CA LEU A 673 27.26 -2.27 -2.11
C LEU A 673 26.53 -1.73 -3.35
N VAL A 674 26.05 -0.49 -3.31
CA VAL A 674 25.41 0.17 -4.47
C VAL A 674 26.36 0.19 -5.67
N ALA A 675 27.65 0.40 -5.44
CA ALA A 675 28.65 0.35 -6.51
C ALA A 675 28.90 -1.06 -7.06
N LEU A 676 28.80 -2.12 -6.23
CA LEU A 676 28.81 -3.51 -6.73
C LEU A 676 27.57 -3.83 -7.53
N ASP A 677 26.39 -3.40 -7.07
CA ASP A 677 25.13 -3.65 -7.77
C ASP A 677 25.15 -2.97 -9.15
N LYS A 678 25.69 -1.75 -9.23
CA LYS A 678 25.96 -1.08 -10.51
C LYS A 678 26.97 -1.82 -11.37
N TRP A 679 28.06 -2.34 -10.79
CA TRP A 679 29.00 -3.15 -11.56
C TRP A 679 28.34 -4.43 -12.10
N GLU A 680 27.48 -5.08 -11.31
CA GLU A 680 26.74 -6.26 -11.75
C GLU A 680 25.73 -5.93 -12.86
N GLN A 681 24.90 -4.90 -12.67
CA GLN A 681 23.78 -4.56 -13.55
C GLN A 681 24.16 -3.77 -14.80
N GLU A 682 25.10 -2.83 -14.67
CA GLU A 682 25.44 -1.83 -15.70
C GLU A 682 26.86 -2.01 -16.25
N ASP A 683 27.62 -2.98 -15.73
CA ASP A 683 29.04 -3.18 -16.03
C ASP A 683 29.95 -1.99 -15.64
N ASP A 684 29.46 -1.10 -14.77
CA ASP A 684 30.22 0.06 -14.28
C ASP A 684 31.19 -0.32 -13.15
N ARG A 685 32.34 -0.88 -13.53
CA ARG A 685 33.45 -1.14 -12.60
C ARG A 685 34.05 0.15 -12.01
N ALA A 686 33.85 1.30 -12.64
CA ALA A 686 34.44 2.56 -12.19
C ALA A 686 33.81 3.05 -10.88
N ALA A 687 32.49 2.85 -10.70
CA ALA A 687 31.81 3.11 -9.43
C ALA A 687 32.43 2.29 -8.28
N TRP A 688 32.69 1.00 -8.50
CA TRP A 688 33.32 0.12 -7.50
C TRP A 688 34.75 0.54 -7.18
N ASN A 689 35.56 0.84 -8.21
CA ASN A 689 36.94 1.31 -8.03
C ASN A 689 37.02 2.62 -7.24
N LYS A 690 35.97 3.46 -7.29
CA LYS A 690 35.88 4.69 -6.50
C LYS A 690 35.39 4.44 -5.06
N ALA A 691 34.46 3.52 -4.87
CA ALA A 691 33.87 3.24 -3.56
C ALA A 691 34.76 2.36 -2.66
N LYS A 692 35.41 1.33 -3.25
CA LYS A 692 36.21 0.35 -2.51
C LYS A 692 37.36 0.96 -1.68
N PRO A 693 38.18 1.90 -2.19
CA PRO A 693 39.23 2.51 -1.38
C PRO A 693 38.69 3.27 -0.16
N LYS A 694 37.57 3.99 -0.31
CA LYS A 694 36.91 4.71 0.79
C LYS A 694 36.41 3.75 1.86
N TYR A 695 35.78 2.66 1.43
CA TYR A 695 35.34 1.58 2.30
C TYR A 695 36.53 0.96 3.07
N ASN A 696 37.63 0.63 2.38
CA ASN A 696 38.83 0.03 3.01
C ASN A 696 39.45 0.96 4.08
N VAL A 697 39.55 2.27 3.80
CA VAL A 697 40.08 3.25 4.77
C VAL A 697 39.20 3.31 6.03
N LEU A 698 37.88 3.28 5.87
CA LEU A 698 36.96 3.33 7.00
C LEU A 698 36.88 2.00 7.76
N LEU A 699 37.03 0.86 7.08
CA LEU A 699 37.18 -0.45 7.71
C LEU A 699 38.44 -0.51 8.58
N ALA A 700 39.57 0.03 8.10
CA ALA A 700 40.80 0.10 8.89
C ALA A 700 40.63 0.96 10.16
N LYS A 701 39.95 2.11 10.05
CA LYS A 701 39.60 2.95 11.22
C LYS A 701 38.66 2.23 12.19
N TRP A 702 37.68 1.50 11.66
CA TRP A 702 36.77 0.69 12.47
C TRP A 702 37.52 -0.40 13.26
N ASN A 703 38.46 -1.11 12.60
CA ASN A 703 39.27 -2.13 13.26
C ASN A 703 40.12 -1.58 14.41
N MET A 704 40.58 -0.33 14.31
CA MET A 704 41.27 0.33 15.44
C MET A 704 40.31 0.66 16.59
N PHE A 705 39.09 1.12 16.29
CA PHE A 705 38.07 1.39 17.30
C PHE A 705 37.58 0.11 17.99
N ARG A 706 37.49 -1.02 17.26
CA ARG A 706 37.10 -2.33 17.79
C ARG A 706 37.86 -2.70 19.07
N LEU A 707 39.17 -2.53 19.10
CA LEU A 707 39.97 -2.86 20.28
C LEU A 707 39.60 -2.00 21.51
N LYS A 708 39.27 -0.72 21.30
CA LYS A 708 38.79 0.17 22.38
C LYS A 708 37.37 -0.17 22.82
N GLY A 709 36.49 -0.45 21.86
CA GLY A 709 35.11 -0.81 22.16
C GLY A 709 35.00 -2.12 22.96
N GLU A 710 35.88 -3.10 22.71
CA GLU A 710 36.04 -4.30 23.54
C GLU A 710 36.45 -3.98 24.99
N GLN A 711 37.27 -2.94 25.18
CA GLN A 711 37.61 -2.47 26.53
C GLN A 711 36.38 -1.87 27.23
N PHE A 712 35.60 -1.03 26.55
CA PHE A 712 34.38 -0.44 27.12
C PHE A 712 33.33 -1.50 27.48
N VAL A 713 33.21 -2.56 26.67
CA VAL A 713 32.34 -3.72 26.97
C VAL A 713 32.75 -4.37 28.28
N LYS A 714 34.06 -4.60 28.48
CA LYS A 714 34.55 -5.20 29.72
C LYS A 714 34.27 -4.31 30.93
N GLU A 715 34.47 -3.00 30.80
CA GLU A 715 34.16 -2.03 31.85
C GLU A 715 32.67 -2.09 32.25
N LEU A 716 31.74 -2.02 31.29
CA LEU A 716 30.30 -2.11 31.57
C LEU A 716 29.90 -3.49 32.11
N GLN A 717 30.52 -4.57 31.62
CA GLN A 717 30.22 -5.93 32.08
C GLN A 717 30.63 -6.14 33.53
N ILE A 718 31.76 -5.57 33.96
CA ILE A 718 32.19 -5.56 35.37
C ILE A 718 31.15 -4.81 36.21
N GLU A 719 30.72 -3.63 35.76
CA GLU A 719 29.73 -2.83 36.50
C GLU A 719 28.37 -3.52 36.65
N VAL A 720 27.84 -4.11 35.56
CA VAL A 720 26.61 -4.92 35.58
C VAL A 720 26.72 -6.04 36.61
N TYR A 721 27.89 -6.66 36.71
CA TYR A 721 28.16 -7.76 37.62
C TYR A 721 28.27 -7.30 39.08
N GLU A 722 29.01 -6.24 39.35
CA GLU A 722 29.13 -5.65 40.69
C GLU A 722 27.76 -5.20 41.23
N CYS A 723 26.96 -4.53 40.39
CA CYS A 723 25.58 -4.16 40.72
C CYS A 723 24.70 -5.38 41.03
N ALA A 724 24.87 -6.48 40.29
CA ALA A 724 24.09 -7.70 40.48
C ALA A 724 24.49 -8.46 41.75
N ILE A 725 25.78 -8.53 42.10
CA ILE A 725 26.28 -9.13 43.35
C ILE A 725 25.81 -8.37 44.57
N ASN A 726 25.82 -7.04 44.51
CA ASN A 726 25.45 -6.20 45.65
C ASN A 726 23.93 -6.26 45.97
N SER A 727 23.14 -6.98 45.17
CA SER A 727 21.73 -7.26 45.43
C SER A 727 21.52 -8.76 45.79
N PRO A 728 21.15 -9.07 47.05
CA PRO A 728 20.86 -10.44 47.48
C PRO A 728 19.76 -11.14 46.67
N ALA A 729 18.76 -10.37 46.21
CA ALA A 729 17.65 -10.88 45.40
C ALA A 729 18.11 -11.31 44.00
N LEU A 730 19.00 -10.53 43.37
CA LEU A 730 19.61 -10.90 42.09
C LEU A 730 20.63 -12.02 42.24
N THR A 731 21.41 -12.02 43.32
CA THR A 731 22.35 -13.10 43.63
C THR A 731 21.61 -14.44 43.73
N ALA A 732 20.44 -14.48 44.38
CA ALA A 732 19.59 -15.68 44.45
C ALA A 732 19.04 -16.12 43.07
N LEU A 733 18.75 -15.17 42.16
CA LEU A 733 18.32 -15.45 40.79
C LEU A 733 19.48 -15.89 39.88
N MET A 734 20.70 -15.42 40.12
CA MET A 734 21.92 -15.75 39.37
C MET A 734 22.62 -17.03 39.86
N ASN A 735 22.22 -17.60 41.00
CA ASN A 735 22.80 -18.82 41.59
C ASN A 735 22.48 -20.13 40.82
N GLY A 736 21.92 -20.07 39.61
CA GLY A 736 21.75 -21.23 38.73
C GLY A 736 22.71 -21.15 37.53
N ALA A 737 23.53 -22.19 37.31
CA ALA A 737 24.42 -22.51 36.18
C ALA A 737 25.38 -21.41 35.64
N ASP A 738 24.94 -20.17 35.48
CA ASP A 738 25.64 -19.06 34.82
C ASP A 738 26.84 -18.52 35.60
N GLN A 739 26.84 -18.65 36.94
CA GLN A 739 27.92 -18.15 37.79
C GLN A 739 29.22 -18.97 37.65
N HIS A 740 29.10 -20.28 37.43
CA HIS A 740 30.24 -21.19 37.23
C HIS A 740 30.80 -21.08 35.80
N GLU A 741 29.94 -20.92 34.80
CA GLU A 741 30.35 -20.75 33.40
C GLU A 741 31.15 -19.44 33.22
N LEU A 742 30.72 -18.35 33.87
CA LEU A 742 31.42 -17.06 33.81
C LEU A 742 32.76 -17.05 34.55
N TRP A 743 32.85 -17.65 35.74
CA TRP A 743 34.14 -17.79 36.46
C TRP A 743 35.10 -18.68 35.70
N SER A 744 34.59 -19.75 35.07
CA SER A 744 35.36 -20.61 34.18
C SER A 744 35.85 -19.83 32.96
N ASP A 745 35.02 -18.98 32.34
CA ASP A 745 35.41 -18.15 31.18
C ASP A 745 36.45 -17.07 31.55
N ILE A 746 36.31 -16.41 32.70
CA ILE A 746 37.30 -15.42 33.16
C ILE A 746 38.65 -16.11 33.42
N HIS A 747 38.63 -17.28 34.07
CA HIS A 747 39.84 -18.03 34.39
C HIS A 747 40.48 -18.66 33.14
N HIS A 748 39.67 -19.12 32.19
CA HIS A 748 40.10 -19.66 30.90
C HIS A 748 40.70 -18.56 30.02
N ASN A 749 40.05 -17.40 29.92
CA ASN A 749 40.56 -16.27 29.15
C ASN A 749 41.89 -15.72 29.71
N GLY A 750 42.08 -15.72 31.04
CA GLY A 750 43.37 -15.39 31.65
C GLY A 750 44.49 -16.36 31.23
N TRP A 751 44.16 -17.65 31.08
CA TRP A 751 45.09 -18.67 30.62
C TRP A 751 45.40 -18.53 29.12
N THR A 752 44.38 -18.32 28.29
CA THR A 752 44.50 -18.12 26.84
C THR A 752 45.30 -16.88 26.48
N ILE A 753 45.15 -15.77 27.24
CA ILE A 753 45.95 -14.56 27.05
C ILE A 753 47.44 -14.83 27.31
N SER A 754 47.78 -15.64 28.31
CA SER A 754 49.18 -16.02 28.57
C SER A 754 49.73 -16.89 27.44
N ALA A 755 48.96 -17.88 26.98
CA ALA A 755 49.35 -18.75 25.87
C ALA A 755 49.54 -17.98 24.54
N LEU A 756 48.64 -17.06 24.22
CA LEU A 756 48.75 -16.21 23.01
C LEU A 756 49.94 -15.26 23.08
N LYS A 757 50.32 -14.81 24.28
CA LYS A 757 51.51 -13.99 24.47
C LYS A 757 52.79 -14.77 24.16
N ASP A 758 52.88 -16.01 24.63
CA ASP A 758 54.00 -16.91 24.33
C ASP A 758 54.06 -17.25 22.83
N GLU A 759 52.90 -17.46 22.19
CA GLU A 759 52.81 -17.74 20.76
C GLU A 759 53.20 -16.52 19.91
N LEU A 760 52.81 -15.31 20.33
CA LEU A 760 53.20 -14.05 19.68
C LEU A 760 54.72 -13.86 19.73
N ASP A 761 55.35 -14.12 20.89
CA ASP A 761 56.80 -14.06 21.05
C ASP A 761 57.53 -15.12 20.20
N GLN A 762 56.90 -16.29 19.98
CA GLN A 762 57.42 -17.30 19.07
C GLN A 762 57.30 -16.89 17.60
N LYS A 763 56.15 -16.31 17.19
CA LYS A 763 55.96 -15.83 15.81
C LYS A 763 56.81 -14.60 15.49
N SER A 764 57.05 -13.72 16.46
CA SER A 764 57.95 -12.59 16.26
C SER A 764 59.38 -13.03 15.97
N ARG A 765 59.83 -14.15 16.57
CA ARG A 765 61.12 -14.79 16.23
C ARG A 765 61.11 -15.40 14.83
N ALA A 766 60.05 -16.11 14.46
CA ALA A 766 59.90 -16.69 13.11
C ALA A 766 59.86 -15.62 12.00
N ILE A 767 59.24 -14.46 12.26
CA ILE A 767 59.24 -13.32 11.34
C ILE A 767 60.67 -12.79 11.13
N GLY A 768 61.47 -12.71 12.20
CA GLY A 768 62.89 -12.34 12.08
C GLY A 768 63.68 -13.26 11.15
N GLU A 769 63.44 -14.58 11.22
CA GLU A 769 64.06 -15.57 10.33
C GLU A 769 63.59 -15.45 8.88
N LEU A 770 62.31 -15.15 8.65
CA LEU A 770 61.75 -14.94 7.32
C LEU A 770 62.31 -13.68 6.65
N TYR A 771 62.49 -12.59 7.40
CA TYR A 771 63.16 -11.39 6.89
C TYR A 771 64.61 -11.68 6.46
N GLY A 772 65.32 -12.56 7.19
CA GLY A 772 66.64 -13.05 6.76
C GLY A 772 66.61 -13.77 5.41
N ARG A 773 65.62 -14.66 5.20
CA ARG A 773 65.45 -15.38 3.92
C ARG A 773 65.04 -14.48 2.76
N ILE A 774 64.26 -13.43 3.02
CA ILE A 774 63.89 -12.44 2.00
C ILE A 774 65.15 -11.73 1.48
N GLY A 775 66.07 -11.35 2.36
CA GLY A 775 67.35 -10.74 1.95
C GLY A 775 68.19 -11.65 1.04
N GLU A 776 68.19 -12.97 1.28
CA GLU A 776 68.87 -13.94 0.39
C GLU A 776 68.18 -14.07 -0.97
N LEU A 777 66.84 -14.01 -0.99
CA LEU A 777 66.04 -14.07 -2.21
C LEU A 777 66.25 -12.82 -3.07
N GLU A 778 66.27 -11.63 -2.46
CA GLU A 778 66.53 -10.37 -3.14
C GLU A 778 67.93 -10.35 -3.80
N ARG A 779 68.95 -10.88 -3.12
CA ARG A 779 70.28 -11.08 -3.70
C ARG A 779 70.23 -11.97 -4.95
N THR A 780 69.50 -13.09 -4.86
CA THR A 780 69.35 -14.05 -5.97
C THR A 780 68.62 -13.42 -7.16
N VAL A 781 67.58 -12.63 -6.91
CA VAL A 781 66.84 -11.89 -7.95
C VAL A 781 67.73 -10.84 -8.62
N GLY A 782 68.59 -10.15 -7.86
CA GLY A 782 69.58 -9.22 -8.41
C GLY A 782 70.58 -9.91 -9.36
N GLU A 783 71.03 -11.11 -9.01
CA GLU A 783 71.90 -11.93 -9.88
C GLU A 783 71.17 -12.38 -11.15
N MET A 784 69.91 -12.82 -11.04
CA MET A 784 69.08 -13.18 -12.19
C MET A 784 68.82 -11.98 -13.11
N HIS A 785 68.55 -10.80 -12.55
CA HIS A 785 68.33 -9.58 -13.33
C HIS A 785 69.55 -9.22 -14.17
N THR A 786 70.75 -9.30 -13.58
CA THR A 786 72.03 -9.07 -14.28
C THR A 786 72.25 -10.08 -15.42
N ARG A 787 71.88 -11.35 -15.19
CA ARG A 787 71.98 -12.41 -16.20
C ARG A 787 71.00 -12.19 -17.36
N ILE A 788 69.77 -11.76 -17.05
CA ILE A 788 68.75 -11.43 -18.06
C ILE A 788 69.20 -10.22 -18.89
N GLN A 789 69.75 -9.17 -18.28
CA GLN A 789 70.28 -8.02 -19.03
C GLN A 789 71.41 -8.42 -19.99
N SER A 790 72.32 -9.29 -19.56
CA SER A 790 73.37 -9.84 -20.44
C SER A 790 72.78 -10.62 -21.63
N LEU A 791 71.72 -11.40 -21.41
CA LEU A 791 71.01 -12.12 -22.48
C LEU A 791 70.32 -11.17 -23.47
N ILE A 792 69.69 -10.11 -22.96
CA ILE A 792 69.06 -9.07 -23.79
C ILE A 792 70.12 -8.41 -24.68
N HIS A 793 71.29 -8.05 -24.13
CA HIS A 793 72.38 -7.47 -24.91
C HIS A 793 72.92 -8.43 -25.99
N MET A 794 73.09 -9.72 -25.67
CA MET A 794 73.51 -10.72 -26.66
C MET A 794 72.48 -10.89 -27.78
N ASN A 795 71.19 -10.96 -27.44
CA ASN A 795 70.13 -11.06 -28.42
C ASN A 795 70.04 -9.82 -29.30
N GLN A 796 70.18 -8.62 -28.72
CA GLN A 796 70.20 -7.37 -29.48
C GLN A 796 71.37 -7.33 -30.46
N SER A 797 72.56 -7.77 -30.04
CA SER A 797 73.73 -7.86 -30.93
C SER A 797 73.51 -8.88 -32.06
N SER A 798 72.87 -10.01 -31.77
CA SER A 798 72.51 -11.03 -32.77
C SER A 798 71.51 -10.48 -33.80
N ILE A 799 70.44 -9.83 -33.33
CA ILE A 799 69.43 -9.19 -34.19
C ILE A 799 70.08 -8.14 -35.09
N ASN A 800 70.92 -7.26 -34.53
CA ASN A 800 71.61 -6.24 -35.32
C ASN A 800 72.52 -6.87 -36.40
N SER A 801 73.19 -7.98 -36.10
CA SER A 801 73.98 -8.73 -37.08
C SER A 801 73.12 -9.34 -38.18
N GLN A 802 71.95 -9.89 -37.84
CA GLN A 802 71.01 -10.45 -38.82
C GLN A 802 70.39 -9.37 -39.71
N CYS A 803 70.04 -8.21 -39.15
CA CYS A 803 69.59 -7.05 -39.92
C CYS A 803 70.65 -6.59 -40.93
N LYS A 804 71.92 -6.53 -40.51
CA LYS A 804 73.02 -6.17 -41.41
C LYS A 804 73.20 -7.18 -42.55
N GLN A 805 73.09 -8.49 -42.26
CA GLN A 805 73.12 -9.53 -43.29
C GLN A 805 71.95 -9.40 -44.28
N LEU A 806 70.76 -9.04 -43.79
CA LEU A 806 69.59 -8.79 -44.65
C LEU A 806 69.79 -7.57 -45.54
N GLU A 807 70.35 -6.48 -45.02
CA GLU A 807 70.69 -5.28 -45.80
C GLU A 807 71.73 -5.59 -46.89
N GLU A 808 72.75 -6.39 -46.57
CA GLU A 808 73.75 -6.86 -47.55
C GLU A 808 73.12 -7.76 -48.62
N PHE A 809 72.18 -8.64 -48.24
CA PHE A 809 71.45 -9.49 -49.16
C PHE A 809 70.50 -8.70 -50.07
N GLU A 810 69.82 -7.69 -49.52
CA GLU A 810 68.96 -6.78 -50.28
C GLU A 810 69.79 -5.96 -51.27
N ALA A 811 70.95 -5.43 -50.84
CA ALA A 811 71.86 -4.71 -51.72
C ALA A 811 72.35 -5.60 -52.88
N PHE A 812 72.70 -6.86 -52.59
CA PHE A 812 73.10 -7.83 -53.60
C PHE A 812 71.97 -8.16 -54.59
N ALA A 813 70.75 -8.36 -54.09
CA ALA A 813 69.58 -8.61 -54.91
C ALA A 813 69.25 -7.41 -55.82
N ARG A 814 69.32 -6.18 -55.28
CA ARG A 814 69.14 -4.95 -56.06
C ARG A 814 70.17 -4.83 -57.18
N THR A 815 71.46 -5.06 -56.90
CA THR A 815 72.49 -5.02 -57.95
C THR A 815 72.28 -6.07 -59.04
N THR A 816 71.81 -7.26 -58.68
CA THR A 816 71.53 -8.33 -59.64
C THR A 816 70.35 -7.98 -60.53
N LEU A 817 69.25 -7.48 -59.94
CA LEU A 817 68.08 -6.99 -60.67
C LEU A 817 68.41 -5.81 -61.59
N GLU A 818 69.23 -4.87 -61.14
CA GLU A 818 69.68 -3.74 -61.96
C GLU A 818 70.49 -4.21 -63.17
N GLN A 819 71.37 -5.22 -63.00
CA GLN A 819 72.13 -5.82 -64.10
C GLN A 819 71.25 -6.56 -65.11
N GLU A 820 70.28 -7.35 -64.62
CA GLU A 820 69.32 -8.04 -65.50
C GLU A 820 68.42 -7.05 -66.25
N TRP A 821 68.01 -5.96 -65.58
CA TRP A 821 67.24 -4.89 -66.19
C TRP A 821 68.04 -4.17 -67.28
N GLN A 822 69.31 -3.83 -67.03
CA GLN A 822 70.19 -3.24 -68.04
C GLN A 822 70.39 -4.18 -69.24
N HIS A 823 70.61 -5.47 -68.99
CA HIS A 823 70.75 -6.46 -70.05
C HIS A 823 69.46 -6.60 -70.91
N TRP A 824 68.29 -6.57 -70.28
CA TRP A 824 67.01 -6.55 -70.97
C TRP A 824 66.83 -5.26 -71.80
N LEU A 825 67.21 -4.11 -71.23
CA LEU A 825 67.13 -2.80 -71.89
C LEU A 825 68.03 -2.75 -73.13
N GLU A 826 69.26 -3.26 -73.05
CA GLU A 826 70.20 -3.36 -74.17
C GLU A 826 69.62 -4.25 -75.29
N LYS A 827 69.03 -5.40 -74.92
CA LYS A 827 68.40 -6.32 -75.89
C LYS A 827 67.21 -5.68 -76.60
N MET A 828 66.37 -4.94 -75.87
CA MET A 828 65.23 -4.20 -76.44
C MET A 828 65.68 -3.05 -77.33
N THR A 829 66.76 -2.36 -76.95
CA THR A 829 67.32 -1.25 -77.73
C THR A 829 67.92 -1.75 -79.05
N SER A 830 68.62 -2.88 -79.03
CA SER A 830 69.14 -3.53 -80.24
C SER A 830 68.02 -3.98 -81.19
N SER A 831 66.93 -4.54 -80.65
CA SER A 831 65.73 -4.89 -81.43
C SER A 831 65.05 -3.66 -82.06
N ARG A 832 64.93 -2.55 -81.30
CA ARG A 832 64.40 -1.28 -81.82
C ARG A 832 65.27 -0.67 -82.92
N ILE A 833 66.59 -0.71 -82.79
CA ILE A 833 67.52 -0.21 -83.81
C ILE A 833 67.36 -1.00 -85.11
N ASN A 834 67.23 -2.34 -85.03
CA ASN A 834 66.99 -3.17 -86.21
C ASN A 834 65.65 -2.87 -86.89
N LEU A 835 64.58 -2.61 -86.12
CA LEU A 835 63.28 -2.23 -86.67
C LEU A 835 63.34 -0.85 -87.33
N VAL A 836 64.01 0.13 -86.72
CA VAL A 836 64.16 1.49 -87.29
C VAL A 836 64.97 1.45 -88.59
N ASN A 837 66.06 0.68 -88.64
CA ASN A 837 66.85 0.50 -89.86
C ASN A 837 66.01 -0.13 -90.98
N TRP A 838 65.19 -1.14 -90.67
CA TRP A 838 64.28 -1.76 -91.64
C TRP A 838 63.22 -0.77 -92.17
N ILE A 839 62.67 0.08 -91.30
CA ILE A 839 61.71 1.12 -91.70
C ILE A 839 62.39 2.18 -92.58
N GLN A 840 63.61 2.62 -92.23
CA GLN A 840 64.36 3.60 -93.01
C GLN A 840 64.72 3.07 -94.42
N GLU A 841 65.07 1.79 -94.53
CA GLU A 841 65.35 1.13 -95.81
C GLU A 841 64.10 1.12 -96.71
N ARG A 842 62.91 0.85 -96.14
CA ARG A 842 61.63 0.89 -96.88
C ARG A 842 61.19 2.28 -97.29
N ILE A 843 61.48 3.30 -96.47
CA ILE A 843 61.23 4.69 -96.84
C ILE A 843 62.13 5.10 -98.01
N ALA A 844 63.41 4.72 -97.99
CA ALA A 844 64.33 5.01 -99.09
C ALA A 844 63.91 4.35 -100.42
N GLU A 845 63.41 3.11 -100.38
CA GLU A 845 62.84 2.44 -101.56
C GLU A 845 61.60 3.17 -102.10
N MET A 846 60.70 3.65 -101.23
CA MET A 846 59.53 4.41 -101.68
C MET A 846 59.92 5.77 -102.27
N THR A 847 60.90 6.47 -101.69
CA THR A 847 61.38 7.76 -102.22
C THR A 847 62.00 7.59 -103.62
N ALA A 848 62.74 6.49 -103.86
CA ALA A 848 63.29 6.19 -105.18
C ALA A 848 62.19 5.94 -106.24
N LEU A 849 61.09 5.28 -105.85
CA LEU A 849 59.93 5.07 -106.73
C LEU A 849 59.17 6.38 -107.03
N GLU A 850 59.03 7.27 -106.05
CA GLU A 850 58.42 8.59 -106.26
C GLU A 850 59.27 9.49 -107.17
N GLU A 851 60.61 9.42 -107.07
CA GLU A 851 61.52 10.12 -107.98
C GLU A 851 61.43 9.59 -109.42
N GLU A 852 61.27 8.28 -109.61
CA GLU A 852 61.09 7.65 -110.92
C GLU A 852 59.75 8.07 -111.57
N GLU A 853 58.66 8.13 -110.79
CA GLU A 853 57.36 8.62 -111.26
C GLU A 853 57.40 10.11 -111.62
N ALA A 854 58.07 10.93 -110.80
CA ALA A 854 58.24 12.37 -111.07
C ALA A 854 59.06 12.63 -112.34
N ALA A 855 60.11 11.83 -112.60
CA ALA A 855 60.90 11.90 -113.82
C ALA A 855 60.08 11.54 -115.07
N ALA A 856 59.21 10.52 -114.98
CA ALA A 856 58.32 10.12 -116.07
C ALA A 856 57.27 11.20 -116.39
N ARG A 857 56.68 11.85 -115.37
CA ARG A 857 55.73 12.96 -115.56
C ARG A 857 56.36 14.21 -116.18
N ASN A 858 57.59 14.55 -115.80
CA ASN A 858 58.32 15.69 -116.37
C ASN A 858 58.68 15.48 -117.85
N LYS A 859 59.00 14.24 -118.25
CA LYS A 859 59.25 13.90 -119.66
C LYS A 859 58.01 14.09 -120.53
N TYR A 860 56.84 13.66 -120.05
CA TYR A 860 55.58 13.80 -120.78
C TYR A 860 55.14 15.28 -120.95
N ASN A 861 55.36 16.11 -119.92
CA ASN A 861 55.08 17.55 -119.99
C ASN A 861 56.01 18.32 -120.94
N HIS A 862 57.25 17.86 -121.12
CA HIS A 862 58.18 18.46 -122.07
C HIS A 862 57.79 18.14 -123.53
N GLU A 863 57.48 16.88 -123.84
CA GLU A 863 57.08 16.46 -125.19
C GLU A 863 55.75 17.10 -125.64
N PHE A 864 54.82 17.32 -124.71
CA PHE A 864 53.56 18.04 -124.97
C PHE A 864 53.79 19.53 -125.29
N ASN A 865 54.64 20.22 -124.52
CA ASN A 865 54.91 21.65 -124.73
C ASN A 865 55.74 21.95 -125.98
N ASP A 866 56.63 21.04 -126.38
CA ASP A 866 57.39 21.18 -127.62
C ASP A 866 56.48 21.03 -128.86
N SER A 867 55.49 20.13 -128.78
CA SER A 867 54.46 19.98 -129.82
C SER A 867 53.58 21.23 -129.96
N VAL A 868 53.27 21.93 -128.87
CA VAL A 868 52.51 23.20 -128.89
C VAL A 868 53.33 24.34 -129.52
N LYS A 869 54.63 24.46 -129.20
CA LYS A 869 55.51 25.47 -129.82
C LYS A 869 55.72 25.27 -131.31
N GLU A 870 55.73 24.03 -131.78
CA GLU A 870 55.88 23.72 -133.19
C GLU A 870 54.62 24.11 -134.01
N VAL A 871 53.43 23.98 -133.43
CA VAL A 871 52.17 24.49 -134.03
C VAL A 871 52.13 26.02 -134.06
N GLU A 872 52.56 26.71 -133.02
CA GLU A 872 52.64 28.20 -132.99
C GLU A 872 53.67 28.77 -133.99
N LYS A 873 54.76 28.03 -134.25
CA LYS A 873 55.76 28.40 -135.27
C LYS A 873 55.19 28.29 -136.69
N HIS A 874 54.44 27.24 -137.01
CA HIS A 874 53.76 27.10 -138.29
C HIS A 874 52.68 28.17 -138.49
N HIS A 875 51.99 28.59 -137.42
CA HIS A 875 51.02 29.68 -137.46
C HIS A 875 51.66 31.07 -137.68
N SER A 876 52.84 31.34 -137.12
CA SER A 876 53.55 32.63 -137.33
C SER A 876 54.14 32.76 -138.73
N VAL A 877 54.67 31.68 -139.31
CA VAL A 877 55.18 31.68 -140.69
C VAL A 877 54.04 31.87 -141.72
N LEU A 878 52.86 31.27 -141.47
CA LEU A 878 51.66 31.50 -142.29
C LEU A 878 51.19 32.97 -142.22
N LYS A 879 51.41 33.64 -141.10
CA LYS A 879 51.03 35.05 -140.88
C LYS A 879 52.02 36.04 -141.52
N GLU A 880 53.33 35.78 -141.49
CA GLU A 880 54.34 36.61 -142.15
C GLU A 880 54.35 36.46 -143.68
N MET A 881 54.13 35.25 -144.21
CA MET A 881 54.02 35.06 -145.67
C MET A 881 52.82 35.80 -146.26
N LEU A 882 51.72 35.95 -145.51
CA LEU A 882 50.52 36.67 -145.97
C LEU A 882 50.61 38.19 -145.82
N SER A 883 51.67 38.75 -145.20
CA SER A 883 51.76 40.19 -144.91
C SER A 883 52.91 40.95 -145.62
N GLY A 884 53.74 40.27 -146.45
CA GLY A 884 54.90 40.87 -147.12
C GLY A 884 55.00 40.76 -148.66
N TRP A 885 54.12 40.02 -149.35
CA TRP A 885 54.03 39.93 -150.83
C TRP A 885 52.77 40.63 -151.40
N ILE A 886 52.39 41.70 -150.70
CA ILE A 886 51.58 42.82 -151.21
C ILE A 886 52.48 44.05 -151.09
N LEU A 887 53.57 44.05 -151.88
CA LEU A 887 54.28 45.19 -152.46
C LEU A 887 55.41 44.59 -153.32
N GLU A 888 55.05 44.38 -154.59
CA GLU A 888 55.53 43.35 -155.55
C GLU A 888 55.00 41.93 -155.28
#